data_AF-A0AAV5GF42-F1
#
_entry.id   AF-A0AAV5GF42-F1
#
_cell.length_a   1.000
_cell.length_b   1.000
_cell.length_c   1.000
_cell.angle_alpha   90.00
_cell.angle_beta   90.00
_cell.angle_gamma   90.00
#
_symmetry.space_group_name_H-M   'P 1'
#
loop_
_entity.id
_entity.type
_entity.pdbx_description
1 polymer ?
#
loop_
_entity_poly.entity_id
_entity_poly.type
_entity_poly.pdbx_seq_one_letter_code
_entity_poly.pdbx_strand_id
1 'polypeptide(L)'
;MGCAGSTPVDHEAEARNAAIEKTLAQDREQMRKEIKLLFLGAGESGKSTIMKQFSMAYGKPFTDSEREVYRDVIFDNSLRSMQVVIDAFDLLSIEVPDSLNEQIELLMSFGEEPDLTTESGAMQPAVARAISALWAFEGAKEAVDMSHEFQLNDSAPYFFDNVARLAQPGYVPNDQDILRARVKSTGITEVQLNIHGTVYRMCDVGGQRSERKKWINCFSDVQVLLFVLAISEYNQQLYEDESVSRISEATTLWQSIANSKWFTNASIILFLNKIDLFRQKLALYKLSDYLPDYTGPNTYEATTQYLARSFAELYTNPKRALIMHLTCATDTSQIRTVLAAVQEQIISNNLLSAEHRAMASFFSFSNPIDVDIRLADEEDRLAVEVKGDGAGKGAKADALAGRERCPVYLDGESVRGQAVIRVKDGKGIKHDGIKVEFVGSIELFYDRGNHYEFLSLVQELANPGEMRTAQAFDFEFKNVEKQYESYHGINVKLRYFIRVTVSRRMADIVKEKELWVHSYRMPPDTVNSIKMEVGIEDCLHIEFEYNKAKYHLKDVIVGKIYFLLVRIKIKHMELSIIRRETTGAAPNQYNESETITKFEIMDGAPVRGETIPIRLFLGGFELTPTFRDVNKKFSTRYYLNLVLIDEENRRYFKQQEITLYRNRDGVQGLPPAPPTEDDFLPSGIDEPVPPPQHAIVAQGQQQFDPSLAGAPESPARQPPPPLSAEPVPAEP
;
A
#
# COMPACT_ATOMS: atom_id res chain seq x y z
N MET A 1 -13.45 33.01 56.23
CA MET A 1 -14.20 33.72 55.17
C MET A 1 -13.35 33.70 53.91
N GLY A 2 -13.92 33.30 52.77
CA GLY A 2 -13.25 33.33 51.47
C GLY A 2 -13.73 32.24 50.51
N CYS A 3 -15.04 32.11 50.29
CA CYS A 3 -15.61 31.34 49.18
C CYS A 3 -15.48 32.19 47.90
N ALA A 4 -14.64 31.77 46.95
CA ALA A 4 -14.63 32.31 45.59
C ALA A 4 -15.19 31.22 44.66
N GLY A 5 -16.31 31.55 44.02
CA GLY A 5 -17.13 30.63 43.24
C GLY A 5 -16.42 30.11 41.99
N SER A 6 -16.69 28.85 41.69
CA SER A 6 -16.52 28.24 40.37
C SER A 6 -17.24 29.10 39.33
N THR A 7 -16.51 29.48 38.27
CA THR A 7 -17.09 30.09 37.08
C THR A 7 -18.21 29.20 36.53
N PRO A 8 -19.33 29.78 36.06
CA PRO A 8 -20.43 29.00 35.52
C PRO A 8 -19.90 28.22 34.32
N VAL A 9 -20.07 26.89 34.36
CA VAL A 9 -19.85 26.02 33.21
C VAL A 9 -20.76 26.55 32.11
N ASP A 10 -20.16 26.99 31.01
CA ASP A 10 -20.87 27.56 29.88
C ASP A 10 -21.62 26.42 29.18
N HIS A 11 -22.82 26.11 29.70
CA HIS A 11 -23.67 25.01 29.22
C HIS A 11 -23.95 25.10 27.71
N GLU A 12 -23.87 26.30 27.13
CA GLU A 12 -23.94 26.52 25.68
C GLU A 12 -22.72 25.96 24.94
N ALA A 13 -21.52 26.07 25.51
CA ALA A 13 -20.30 25.51 24.94
C ALA A 13 -20.27 23.97 25.05
N GLU A 14 -20.75 23.40 26.17
CA GLU A 14 -20.92 21.95 26.31
C GLU A 14 -21.96 21.40 25.33
N ALA A 15 -23.10 22.09 25.17
CA ALA A 15 -24.13 21.70 24.20
C ALA A 15 -23.60 21.78 22.76
N ARG A 16 -22.79 22.80 22.44
CA ARG A 16 -22.15 22.95 21.13
C ARG A 16 -21.10 21.85 20.87
N ASN A 17 -20.27 21.53 21.86
CA ASN A 17 -19.31 20.42 21.75
C ASN A 17 -20.02 19.07 21.59
N ALA A 18 -21.08 18.80 22.36
CA ALA A 18 -21.87 17.58 22.22
C ALA A 18 -22.56 17.48 20.84
N ALA A 19 -23.02 18.60 20.28
CA ALA A 19 -23.58 18.65 18.93
C ALA A 19 -22.51 18.38 17.86
N ILE A 20 -21.30 18.93 18.03
CA ILE A 20 -20.15 18.67 17.14
C ILE A 20 -19.73 17.20 17.23
N GLU A 21 -19.57 16.64 18.43
CA GLU A 21 -19.23 15.22 18.62
C GLU A 21 -20.28 14.29 18.00
N LYS A 22 -21.57 14.62 18.15
CA LYS A 22 -22.65 13.87 17.51
C LYS A 22 -22.56 13.93 15.99
N THR A 23 -22.27 15.11 15.43
CA THR A 23 -22.11 15.29 13.97
C THR A 23 -20.89 14.51 13.48
N LEU A 24 -19.75 14.62 14.17
CA LEU A 24 -18.53 13.86 13.84
C LEU A 24 -18.71 12.35 13.94
N ALA A 25 -19.50 11.86 14.92
CA ALA A 25 -19.82 10.44 15.04
C ALA A 25 -20.70 9.97 13.88
N GLN A 26 -21.70 10.76 13.49
CA GLN A 26 -22.56 10.49 12.33
C GLN A 26 -21.75 10.50 11.02
N ASP A 27 -20.90 11.51 10.82
CA ASP A 27 -20.03 11.61 9.65
C ASP A 27 -19.04 10.45 9.56
N ARG A 28 -18.47 10.01 10.70
CA ARG A 28 -17.62 8.82 10.76
C ARG A 28 -18.37 7.55 10.40
N GLU A 29 -19.60 7.39 10.88
CA GLU A 29 -20.40 6.21 10.56
C GLU A 29 -20.83 6.21 9.08
N GLN A 30 -21.14 7.38 8.52
CA GLN A 30 -21.46 7.54 7.12
C GLN A 30 -20.23 7.26 6.24
N MET A 31 -19.07 7.82 6.57
CA MET A 31 -17.80 7.52 5.89
C MET A 31 -17.41 6.04 5.95
N ARG A 32 -17.70 5.33 7.06
CA ARG A 32 -17.46 3.88 7.15
C ARG A 32 -18.34 3.04 6.22
N LYS A 33 -19.47 3.57 5.77
CA LYS A 33 -20.38 2.92 4.82
C LYS A 33 -20.09 3.30 3.36
N GLU A 34 -19.14 4.21 3.13
CA GLU A 34 -18.70 4.61 1.79
C GLU A 34 -17.68 3.63 1.22
N ILE A 35 -17.80 3.31 -0.07
CA ILE A 35 -16.81 2.53 -0.82
C ILE A 35 -15.99 3.50 -1.69
N LYS A 36 -14.72 3.64 -1.38
CA LYS A 36 -13.75 4.42 -2.15
C LYS A 36 -13.19 3.61 -3.32
N LEU A 37 -13.40 4.12 -4.53
CA LEU A 37 -12.89 3.62 -5.80
C LEU A 37 -11.79 4.56 -6.29
N LEU A 38 -10.56 4.07 -6.39
CA LEU A 38 -9.43 4.85 -6.89
C LEU A 38 -9.08 4.45 -8.33
N PHE A 39 -9.01 5.43 -9.23
CA PHE A 39 -8.60 5.24 -10.62
C PHE A 39 -7.13 5.57 -10.80
N LEU A 40 -6.30 4.59 -11.18
CA LEU A 40 -4.88 4.78 -11.47
C LEU A 40 -4.52 4.31 -12.89
N GLY A 41 -3.37 4.75 -13.39
CA GLY A 41 -2.89 4.44 -14.73
C GLY A 41 -2.15 5.61 -15.36
N ALA A 42 -1.39 5.33 -16.42
CA ALA A 42 -0.59 6.32 -17.14
C ALA A 42 -1.45 7.47 -17.71
N GLY A 43 -0.80 8.55 -18.16
CA GLY A 43 -1.48 9.62 -18.90
C GLY A 43 -2.29 9.04 -20.07
N GLU A 44 -3.44 9.63 -20.37
CA GLU A 44 -4.28 9.25 -21.54
C GLU A 44 -4.82 7.81 -21.56
N SER A 45 -4.60 7.00 -20.52
CA SER A 45 -5.03 5.59 -20.52
C SER A 45 -6.56 5.38 -20.51
N GLY A 46 -7.34 6.42 -20.23
CA GLY A 46 -8.83 6.40 -20.25
C GLY A 46 -9.52 6.45 -18.87
N LYS A 47 -8.78 6.74 -17.79
CA LYS A 47 -9.32 6.86 -16.42
C LYS A 47 -10.54 7.78 -16.31
N SER A 48 -10.39 9.04 -16.72
CA SER A 48 -11.45 10.04 -16.65
C SER A 48 -12.64 9.67 -17.54
N THR A 49 -12.42 9.00 -18.67
CA THR A 49 -13.50 8.50 -19.54
C THR A 49 -14.29 7.40 -18.83
N ILE A 50 -13.64 6.47 -18.14
CA ILE A 50 -14.32 5.43 -17.35
C ILE A 50 -15.08 6.08 -16.18
N MET A 51 -14.51 7.08 -15.50
CA MET A 51 -15.22 7.80 -14.44
C MET A 51 -16.47 8.52 -14.96
N LYS A 52 -16.40 9.16 -16.14
CA LYS A 52 -17.57 9.73 -16.83
C LYS A 52 -18.62 8.65 -17.12
N GLN A 53 -18.20 7.48 -17.62
CA GLN A 53 -19.11 6.35 -17.88
C GLN A 53 -19.83 5.86 -16.62
N PHE A 54 -19.13 5.74 -15.48
CA PHE A 54 -19.76 5.44 -14.19
C PHE A 54 -20.79 6.50 -13.79
N SER A 55 -20.43 7.77 -13.93
CA SER A 55 -21.31 8.90 -13.60
C SER A 55 -22.56 8.92 -14.48
N MET A 56 -22.43 8.58 -15.76
CA MET A 56 -23.57 8.49 -16.69
C MET A 56 -24.43 7.24 -16.46
N ALA A 57 -23.81 6.13 -16.04
CA ALA A 57 -24.52 4.87 -15.83
C ALA A 57 -25.34 4.87 -14.53
N TYR A 58 -24.79 5.48 -13.46
CA TYR A 58 -25.36 5.40 -12.11
C TYR A 58 -25.62 6.75 -11.44
N GLY A 59 -25.13 7.84 -12.02
CA GLY A 59 -25.33 9.19 -11.52
C GLY A 59 -26.45 9.93 -12.25
N LYS A 60 -26.42 11.26 -12.14
CA LYS A 60 -27.36 12.13 -12.84
C LYS A 60 -26.88 12.36 -14.27
N PRO A 61 -27.79 12.47 -15.25
CA PRO A 61 -27.44 12.91 -16.60
C PRO A 61 -26.80 14.30 -16.55
N PHE A 62 -25.88 14.58 -17.48
CA PHE A 62 -25.32 15.92 -17.66
C PHE A 62 -26.43 16.93 -17.95
N THR A 63 -26.43 18.01 -17.18
CA THR A 63 -27.29 19.17 -17.37
C THR A 63 -26.88 19.95 -18.63
N ASP A 64 -27.81 20.70 -19.21
CA ASP A 64 -27.51 21.50 -20.41
C ASP A 64 -26.37 22.49 -20.16
N SER A 65 -26.30 23.09 -18.98
CA SER A 65 -25.19 23.97 -18.58
C SER A 65 -23.83 23.24 -18.53
N GLU A 66 -23.79 21.98 -18.06
CA GLU A 66 -22.55 21.20 -18.07
C GLU A 66 -22.15 20.80 -19.50
N ARG A 67 -23.14 20.48 -20.36
CA ARG A 67 -22.91 20.19 -21.77
C ARG A 67 -22.35 21.41 -22.52
N GLU A 68 -22.83 22.60 -22.20
CA GLU A 68 -22.33 23.86 -22.77
C GLU A 68 -20.86 24.08 -22.46
N VAL A 69 -20.39 23.81 -21.23
CA VAL A 69 -18.96 23.91 -20.88
C VAL A 69 -18.10 22.97 -21.73
N TYR A 70 -18.61 21.77 -22.04
CA TYR A 70 -17.89 20.84 -22.92
C TYR A 70 -17.87 21.28 -24.38
N ARG A 71 -18.75 22.17 -24.83
CA ARG A 71 -18.80 22.64 -26.22
C ARG A 71 -17.48 23.29 -26.61
N ASP A 72 -17.00 24.23 -25.80
CA ASP A 72 -15.77 24.97 -26.06
C ASP A 72 -14.55 24.03 -26.03
N VAL A 73 -14.55 23.08 -25.10
CA VAL A 73 -13.52 22.02 -25.02
C VAL A 73 -13.49 21.19 -26.30
N ILE A 74 -14.65 20.80 -26.84
CA ILE A 74 -14.74 20.00 -28.07
C ILE A 74 -14.24 20.80 -29.27
N PHE A 75 -14.57 22.10 -29.34
CA PHE A 75 -14.10 22.97 -30.41
C PHE A 75 -12.58 23.13 -30.37
N ASP A 76 -12.01 23.41 -29.20
CA ASP A 76 -10.55 23.46 -29.02
C ASP A 76 -9.91 22.12 -29.37
N ASN A 77 -10.43 21.00 -28.86
CA ASN A 77 -9.92 19.67 -29.19
C ASN A 77 -9.93 19.38 -30.70
N SER A 78 -10.95 19.84 -31.42
CA SER A 78 -11.04 19.69 -32.88
C SER A 78 -9.98 20.53 -33.59
N LEU A 79 -9.82 21.79 -33.20
CA LEU A 79 -8.78 22.68 -33.75
C LEU A 79 -7.38 22.13 -33.47
N ARG A 80 -7.05 21.88 -32.19
CA ARG A 80 -5.72 21.42 -31.76
C ARG A 80 -5.31 20.13 -32.40
N SER A 81 -6.23 19.17 -32.51
CA SER A 81 -5.92 17.91 -33.17
C SER A 81 -5.58 18.13 -34.65
N MET A 82 -6.26 19.05 -35.33
CA MET A 82 -5.94 19.36 -36.72
C MET A 82 -4.62 20.14 -36.86
N GLN A 83 -4.31 21.07 -35.96
CA GLN A 83 -3.00 21.74 -35.92
C GLN A 83 -1.85 20.73 -35.80
N VAL A 84 -1.99 19.73 -34.91
CA VAL A 84 -1.00 18.64 -34.78
C VAL A 84 -0.86 17.82 -36.06
N VAL A 85 -1.96 17.55 -36.77
CA VAL A 85 -1.93 16.85 -38.07
C VAL A 85 -1.22 17.70 -39.13
N ILE A 86 -1.45 19.01 -39.14
CA ILE A 86 -0.76 19.95 -40.05
C ILE A 86 0.74 19.95 -39.79
N ASP A 87 1.16 20.08 -38.52
CA ASP A 87 2.59 20.04 -38.15
C ASP A 87 3.25 18.71 -38.54
N ALA A 88 2.49 17.61 -38.52
CA ALA A 88 2.96 16.29 -38.90
C ALA A 88 3.20 16.14 -40.41
N PHE A 89 2.63 17.00 -41.27
CA PHE A 89 2.87 16.90 -42.71
C PHE A 89 4.35 17.08 -43.06
N ASP A 90 5.02 18.04 -42.44
CA ASP A 90 6.46 18.26 -42.65
C ASP A 90 7.29 17.10 -42.09
N LEU A 91 6.94 16.62 -40.89
CA LEU A 91 7.62 15.49 -40.25
C LEU A 91 7.56 14.21 -41.10
N LEU A 92 6.41 13.97 -41.73
CA LEU A 92 6.12 12.78 -42.51
C LEU A 92 6.40 12.96 -44.01
N SER A 93 6.88 14.15 -44.42
CA SER A 93 7.12 14.49 -45.83
C SER A 93 5.88 14.32 -46.72
N ILE A 94 4.70 14.69 -46.22
CA ILE A 94 3.43 14.64 -46.95
C ILE A 94 3.29 15.91 -47.80
N GLU A 95 3.19 15.74 -49.12
CA GLU A 95 3.01 16.87 -50.05
C GLU A 95 1.59 17.43 -49.96
N VAL A 96 1.46 18.64 -49.42
CA VAL A 96 0.17 19.33 -49.29
C VAL A 96 -0.13 20.14 -50.56
N PRO A 97 -1.33 20.01 -51.16
CA PRO A 97 -1.74 20.85 -52.29
C PRO A 97 -1.86 22.34 -51.91
N ASP A 98 -1.37 23.23 -52.79
CA ASP A 98 -1.46 24.69 -52.61
C ASP A 98 -2.88 25.21 -52.34
N SER A 99 -3.91 24.48 -52.82
CA SER A 99 -5.31 24.81 -52.58
C SER A 99 -5.73 24.75 -51.11
N LEU A 100 -4.91 24.16 -50.23
CA LEU A 100 -5.16 24.05 -48.79
C LEU A 100 -4.38 25.08 -47.94
N ASN A 101 -3.53 25.91 -48.58
CA ASN A 101 -2.67 26.86 -47.87
C ASN A 101 -3.47 27.87 -47.04
N GLU A 102 -4.57 28.41 -47.59
CA GLU A 102 -5.44 29.35 -46.85
C GLU A 102 -6.06 28.71 -45.60
N GLN A 103 -6.45 27.44 -45.68
CA GLN A 103 -7.03 26.70 -44.56
C GLN A 103 -5.98 26.42 -43.50
N ILE A 104 -4.75 26.06 -43.90
CA ILE A 104 -3.62 25.84 -43.00
C ILE A 104 -3.26 27.14 -42.28
N GLU A 105 -3.06 28.23 -43.01
CA GLU A 105 -2.75 29.55 -42.43
C GLU A 105 -3.81 29.98 -41.42
N LEU A 106 -5.10 29.79 -41.76
CA LEU A 106 -6.20 30.09 -40.84
C LEU A 106 -6.11 29.28 -39.55
N LEU A 107 -6.01 27.94 -39.64
CA LEU A 107 -5.99 27.10 -38.45
C LEU A 107 -4.73 27.33 -37.60
N MET A 108 -3.57 27.55 -38.20
CA MET A 108 -2.31 27.81 -37.50
C MET A 108 -2.22 29.22 -36.91
N SER A 109 -3.05 30.17 -37.35
CA SER A 109 -3.12 31.53 -36.79
C SER A 109 -3.65 31.57 -35.34
N PHE A 110 -4.36 30.52 -34.91
CA PHE A 110 -4.96 30.45 -33.58
C PHE A 110 -3.92 30.08 -32.51
N GLY A 111 -3.70 31.01 -31.56
CA GLY A 111 -2.82 30.85 -30.41
C GLY A 111 -3.41 30.00 -29.28
N GLU A 112 -2.87 30.10 -28.05
CA GLU A 112 -3.20 29.23 -26.89
C GLU A 112 -4.67 29.34 -26.41
N GLU A 113 -5.27 30.52 -26.48
CA GLU A 113 -6.68 30.77 -26.10
C GLU A 113 -7.48 31.21 -27.34
N PRO A 114 -7.90 30.28 -28.20
CA PRO A 114 -8.54 30.63 -29.46
C PRO A 114 -10.02 31.00 -29.23
N ASP A 115 -10.44 32.15 -29.74
CA ASP A 115 -11.87 32.45 -29.86
C ASP A 115 -12.43 31.70 -31.07
N LEU A 116 -13.04 30.54 -30.82
CA LEU A 116 -13.60 29.66 -31.84
C LEU A 116 -15.10 29.82 -32.03
N THR A 117 -15.72 30.71 -31.25
CA THR A 117 -17.18 30.83 -31.19
C THR A 117 -17.65 32.09 -31.90
N THR A 118 -18.88 32.05 -32.38
CA THR A 118 -19.63 33.24 -32.82
C THR A 118 -20.43 33.79 -31.64
N GLU A 119 -21.04 34.97 -31.78
CA GLU A 119 -21.97 35.53 -30.77
C GLU A 119 -23.12 34.57 -30.41
N SER A 120 -23.47 33.65 -31.32
CA SER A 120 -24.49 32.61 -31.09
C SER A 120 -23.99 31.37 -30.34
N GLY A 121 -22.70 31.31 -30.00
CA GLY A 121 -22.04 30.16 -29.39
C GLY A 121 -21.74 29.00 -30.35
N ALA A 122 -22.04 29.14 -31.64
CA ALA A 122 -21.67 28.16 -32.67
C ALA A 122 -20.20 28.32 -33.11
N MET A 123 -19.56 27.22 -33.52
CA MET A 123 -18.20 27.26 -34.07
C MET A 123 -18.13 28.19 -35.28
N GLN A 124 -17.04 28.96 -35.39
CA GLN A 124 -16.79 29.80 -36.56
C GLN A 124 -16.84 28.96 -37.85
N PRO A 125 -17.72 29.31 -38.82
CA PRO A 125 -17.89 28.52 -40.03
C PRO A 125 -16.63 28.35 -40.88
N ALA A 126 -15.71 29.31 -40.81
CA ALA A 126 -14.43 29.23 -41.52
C ALA A 126 -13.54 28.11 -40.95
N VAL A 127 -13.47 27.98 -39.63
CA VAL A 127 -12.71 26.92 -38.93
C VAL A 127 -13.28 25.54 -39.28
N ALA A 128 -14.60 25.38 -39.19
CA ALA A 128 -15.25 24.12 -39.52
C ALA A 128 -15.01 23.68 -40.98
N ARG A 129 -15.07 24.63 -41.92
CA ARG A 129 -14.78 24.37 -43.34
C ARG A 129 -13.31 24.02 -43.56
N ALA A 130 -12.38 24.69 -42.87
CA ALA A 130 -10.95 24.41 -42.98
C ALA A 130 -10.62 23.00 -42.49
N ILE A 131 -11.12 22.61 -41.30
CA ILE A 131 -10.97 21.25 -40.77
C ILE A 131 -11.58 20.23 -41.73
N SER A 132 -12.78 20.49 -42.26
CA SER A 132 -13.43 19.57 -43.21
C SER A 132 -12.68 19.43 -44.53
N ALA A 133 -12.06 20.50 -45.03
CA ALA A 133 -11.28 20.47 -46.27
C ALA A 133 -9.98 19.68 -46.09
N LEU A 134 -9.27 19.91 -44.98
CA LEU A 134 -8.07 19.17 -44.63
C LEU A 134 -8.37 17.69 -44.36
N TRP A 135 -9.48 17.37 -43.68
CA TRP A 135 -9.83 15.96 -43.44
C TRP A 135 -10.25 15.21 -44.72
N ALA A 136 -10.74 15.92 -45.73
CA ALA A 136 -11.02 15.34 -47.05
C ALA A 136 -9.74 15.07 -47.86
N PHE A 137 -8.61 15.66 -47.48
CA PHE A 137 -7.31 15.38 -48.10
C PHE A 137 -6.75 14.06 -47.58
N GLU A 138 -6.41 13.15 -48.50
CA GLU A 138 -5.93 11.80 -48.15
C GLU A 138 -4.63 11.84 -47.33
N GLY A 139 -3.75 12.83 -47.54
CA GLY A 139 -2.54 12.99 -46.72
C GLY A 139 -2.85 13.27 -45.24
N ALA A 140 -3.99 13.90 -44.91
CA ALA A 140 -4.42 14.04 -43.52
C ALA A 140 -4.79 12.69 -42.88
N LYS A 141 -5.40 11.79 -43.64
CA LYS A 141 -5.71 10.43 -43.16
C LYS A 141 -4.45 9.59 -43.02
N GLU A 142 -3.53 9.70 -43.97
CA GLU A 142 -2.21 9.06 -43.92
C GLU A 142 -1.41 9.52 -42.69
N ALA A 143 -1.40 10.83 -42.41
CA ALA A 143 -0.77 11.37 -41.21
C ALA A 143 -1.40 10.80 -39.92
N VAL A 144 -2.73 10.69 -39.88
CA VAL A 144 -3.45 10.10 -38.75
C VAL A 144 -3.15 8.61 -38.57
N ASP A 145 -3.05 7.83 -39.66
CA ASP A 145 -2.67 6.41 -39.58
C ASP A 145 -1.23 6.25 -39.01
N MET A 146 -0.36 7.21 -39.29
CA MET A 146 1.01 7.30 -38.76
C MET A 146 1.12 8.07 -37.44
N SER A 147 0.02 8.36 -36.74
CA SER A 147 0.01 9.16 -35.49
C SER A 147 0.69 8.48 -34.28
N HIS A 148 1.41 7.39 -34.49
CA HIS A 148 2.28 6.80 -33.47
C HIS A 148 3.68 7.43 -33.46
N GLU A 149 4.06 8.13 -34.55
CA GLU A 149 5.31 8.90 -34.69
C GLU A 149 5.24 10.28 -34.00
N PHE A 150 4.04 10.75 -33.63
CA PHE A 150 3.82 12.05 -32.99
C PHE A 150 2.66 12.00 -31.98
N GLN A 151 2.43 13.10 -31.26
CA GLN A 151 1.49 13.13 -30.13
C GLN A 151 0.10 13.63 -30.54
N LEU A 152 -0.73 12.74 -31.09
CA LEU A 152 -2.12 13.04 -31.48
C LEU A 152 -3.14 12.56 -30.44
N ASN A 153 -4.25 13.29 -30.29
CA ASN A 153 -5.39 12.84 -29.49
C ASN A 153 -6.14 11.71 -30.21
N ASP A 154 -6.34 10.57 -29.55
CA ASP A 154 -7.08 9.40 -30.08
C ASP A 154 -8.48 9.73 -30.62
N SER A 155 -9.13 10.77 -30.09
CA SER A 155 -10.47 11.18 -30.53
C SER A 155 -10.48 12.11 -31.74
N ALA A 156 -9.31 12.47 -32.30
CA ALA A 156 -9.18 13.36 -33.44
C ALA A 156 -10.04 12.93 -34.64
N PRO A 157 -9.99 11.66 -35.11
CA PRO A 157 -10.78 11.23 -36.27
C PRO A 157 -12.28 11.40 -36.05
N TYR A 158 -12.76 11.10 -34.84
CA TYR A 158 -14.17 11.27 -34.48
C TYR A 158 -14.62 12.72 -34.61
N PHE A 159 -13.80 13.69 -34.15
CA PHE A 159 -14.15 15.10 -34.25
C PHE A 159 -14.13 15.58 -35.70
N PHE A 160 -13.14 15.14 -36.49
CA PHE A 160 -13.05 15.51 -37.91
C PHE A 160 -14.25 14.97 -38.72
N ASP A 161 -14.60 13.70 -38.53
CA ASP A 161 -15.77 13.08 -39.16
C ASP A 161 -17.09 13.77 -38.82
N ASN A 162 -17.16 14.39 -37.63
CA ASN A 162 -18.36 15.02 -37.11
C ASN A 162 -18.34 16.54 -37.20
N VAL A 163 -17.29 17.17 -37.74
CA VAL A 163 -17.11 18.64 -37.66
C VAL A 163 -18.29 19.42 -38.22
N ALA A 164 -18.93 18.90 -39.27
CA ALA A 164 -20.13 19.50 -39.86
C ALA A 164 -21.32 19.53 -38.89
N ARG A 165 -21.48 18.50 -38.05
CA ARG A 165 -22.50 18.44 -36.98
C ARG A 165 -22.12 19.36 -35.81
N LEU A 166 -20.85 19.34 -35.41
CA LEU A 166 -20.32 20.14 -34.30
C LEU A 166 -20.45 21.65 -34.57
N ALA A 167 -20.37 22.06 -35.84
CA ALA A 167 -20.47 23.45 -36.26
C ALA A 167 -21.92 23.95 -36.51
N GLN A 168 -22.95 23.12 -36.32
CA GLN A 168 -24.33 23.56 -36.53
C GLN A 168 -24.77 24.58 -35.47
N PRO A 169 -25.52 25.64 -35.85
CA PRO A 169 -26.11 26.55 -34.89
C PRO A 169 -27.00 25.80 -33.88
N GLY A 170 -26.84 26.11 -32.59
CA GLY A 170 -27.59 25.44 -31.51
C GLY A 170 -27.07 24.04 -31.16
N TYR A 171 -25.88 23.65 -31.62
CA TYR A 171 -25.24 22.39 -31.24
C TYR A 171 -25.09 22.26 -29.72
N VAL A 172 -25.61 21.17 -29.16
CA VAL A 172 -25.40 20.78 -27.76
C VAL A 172 -24.63 19.45 -27.75
N PRO A 173 -23.48 19.38 -27.05
CA PRO A 173 -22.71 18.15 -26.95
C PRO A 173 -23.54 16.97 -26.46
N ASN A 174 -23.52 15.90 -27.25
CA ASN A 174 -24.12 14.65 -26.82
C ASN A 174 -23.14 13.89 -25.90
N ASP A 175 -23.62 12.81 -25.30
CA ASP A 175 -22.84 11.98 -24.38
C ASP A 175 -21.54 11.44 -25.01
N GLN A 176 -21.61 11.09 -26.30
CA GLN A 176 -20.46 10.57 -27.02
C GLN A 176 -19.38 11.64 -27.27
N ASP A 177 -19.81 12.88 -27.52
CA ASP A 177 -18.93 14.04 -27.65
C ASP A 177 -18.18 14.31 -26.34
N ILE A 178 -18.90 14.28 -25.22
CA ILE A 178 -18.34 14.54 -23.88
C ILE A 178 -17.38 13.42 -23.44
N LEU A 179 -17.67 12.17 -23.78
CA LEU A 179 -16.79 11.04 -23.49
C LEU A 179 -15.46 11.11 -24.24
N ARG A 180 -15.47 11.66 -25.45
CA ARG A 180 -14.29 11.85 -26.32
C ARG A 180 -13.57 13.18 -26.09
N ALA A 181 -14.23 14.14 -25.44
CA ALA A 181 -13.63 15.41 -25.04
C ALA A 181 -12.49 15.16 -24.04
N ARG A 182 -11.31 15.65 -24.40
CA ARG A 182 -10.08 15.59 -23.63
C ARG A 182 -9.90 16.87 -22.85
N VAL A 183 -9.99 16.73 -21.53
CA VAL A 183 -9.59 17.75 -20.55
C VAL A 183 -8.40 17.18 -19.79
N LYS A 184 -7.30 17.94 -19.72
CA LYS A 184 -6.11 17.51 -18.98
C LYS A 184 -6.44 17.48 -17.49
N SER A 185 -6.57 16.29 -16.91
CA SER A 185 -6.83 16.13 -15.48
C SER A 185 -5.62 16.57 -14.65
N THR A 186 -5.80 17.63 -13.86
CA THR A 186 -4.81 18.14 -12.90
C THR A 186 -5.33 17.93 -11.48
N GLY A 187 -4.46 17.51 -10.57
CA GLY A 187 -4.86 17.26 -9.18
C GLY A 187 -5.71 16.01 -9.00
N ILE A 188 -6.63 16.07 -8.05
CA ILE A 188 -7.50 14.97 -7.60
C ILE A 188 -8.94 15.44 -7.78
N THR A 189 -9.72 14.69 -8.55
CA THR A 189 -11.16 14.93 -8.71
C THR A 189 -11.92 13.82 -7.98
N GLU A 190 -12.87 14.20 -7.14
CA GLU A 190 -13.74 13.25 -6.43
C GLU A 190 -15.19 13.39 -6.89
N VAL A 191 -15.82 12.25 -7.16
CA VAL A 191 -17.25 12.16 -7.49
C VAL A 191 -17.90 11.17 -6.55
N GLN A 192 -19.03 11.56 -5.95
CA GLN A 192 -19.82 10.68 -5.09
C GLN A 192 -21.08 10.24 -5.83
N LEU A 193 -21.31 8.93 -5.87
CA LEU A 193 -22.48 8.31 -6.47
C LEU A 193 -23.19 7.44 -5.44
N ASN A 194 -24.51 7.49 -5.39
CA ASN A 194 -25.30 6.55 -4.59
C ASN A 194 -25.88 5.49 -5.53
N ILE A 195 -25.37 4.26 -5.42
CA ILE A 195 -25.76 3.15 -6.27
C ILE A 195 -26.42 2.09 -5.38
N HIS A 196 -27.73 1.89 -5.57
CA HIS A 196 -28.54 0.93 -4.80
C HIS A 196 -28.42 1.07 -3.27
N GLY A 197 -28.27 2.30 -2.76
CA GLY A 197 -28.18 2.57 -1.32
C GLY A 197 -26.76 2.54 -0.75
N THR A 198 -25.77 2.16 -1.56
CA THR A 198 -24.35 2.22 -1.21
C THR A 198 -23.72 3.47 -1.83
N VAL A 199 -22.98 4.23 -1.01
CA VAL A 199 -22.29 5.44 -1.46
C VAL A 199 -20.90 5.07 -1.97
N TYR A 200 -20.64 5.35 -3.24
CA TYR A 200 -19.37 5.16 -3.91
C TYR A 200 -18.66 6.51 -4.02
N ARG A 201 -17.45 6.61 -3.48
CA ARG A 201 -16.56 7.76 -3.63
C ARG A 201 -15.49 7.42 -4.66
N MET A 202 -15.63 7.97 -5.85
CA MET A 202 -14.70 7.76 -6.96
C MET A 202 -13.65 8.86 -6.98
N CYS A 203 -12.38 8.48 -6.99
CA CYS A 203 -11.24 9.40 -7.04
C CYS A 203 -10.49 9.20 -8.36
N ASP A 204 -10.49 10.21 -9.24
CA ASP A 204 -9.65 10.27 -10.43
C ASP A 204 -8.45 11.19 -10.19
N VAL A 205 -7.28 10.73 -10.60
CA VAL A 205 -6.01 11.44 -10.43
C VAL A 205 -5.27 11.56 -11.75
N GLY A 206 -4.55 12.67 -11.93
CA GLY A 206 -3.73 12.89 -13.12
C GLY A 206 -2.73 11.75 -13.35
N GLY A 207 -2.69 11.21 -14.58
CA GLY A 207 -1.85 10.05 -14.93
C GLY A 207 -0.40 10.37 -15.32
N GLN A 208 -0.13 11.63 -15.66
CA GLN A 208 1.18 12.11 -16.10
C GLN A 208 2.21 12.06 -14.96
N ARG A 209 3.50 11.90 -15.29
CA ARG A 209 4.57 11.71 -14.30
C ARG A 209 4.62 12.84 -13.25
N SER A 210 4.38 14.08 -13.67
CA SER A 210 4.33 15.26 -12.79
C SER A 210 3.21 15.21 -11.74
N GLU A 211 2.10 14.56 -12.06
CA GLU A 211 0.91 14.47 -11.20
C GLU A 211 1.00 13.32 -10.20
N ARG A 212 1.84 12.31 -10.45
CA ARG A 212 1.92 11.09 -9.62
C ARG A 212 2.34 11.34 -8.17
N LYS A 213 3.06 12.42 -7.90
CA LYS A 213 3.41 12.84 -6.52
C LYS A 213 2.17 13.09 -5.66
N LYS A 214 1.02 13.43 -6.28
CA LYS A 214 -0.25 13.70 -5.59
C LYS A 214 -1.04 12.42 -5.27
N TRP A 215 -0.70 11.29 -5.89
CA TRP A 215 -1.46 10.03 -5.75
C TRP A 215 -1.52 9.52 -4.31
N ILE A 216 -0.43 9.68 -3.56
CA ILE A 216 -0.34 9.21 -2.17
C ILE A 216 -1.42 9.81 -1.26
N ASN A 217 -1.93 11.00 -1.59
CA ASN A 217 -3.01 11.65 -0.85
C ASN A 217 -4.35 10.92 -0.98
N CYS A 218 -4.49 10.04 -1.99
CA CYS A 218 -5.71 9.28 -2.25
C CYS A 218 -5.60 7.81 -1.81
N PHE A 219 -4.43 7.35 -1.34
CA PHE A 219 -4.17 5.91 -1.13
C PHE A 219 -4.70 5.36 0.19
N SER A 220 -5.07 6.23 1.14
CA SER A 220 -5.71 5.79 2.38
C SER A 220 -7.12 5.26 2.12
N ASP A 221 -7.48 4.17 2.81
CA ASP A 221 -8.83 3.61 2.88
C ASP A 221 -9.48 3.33 1.51
N VAL A 222 -8.68 2.88 0.54
CA VAL A 222 -9.18 2.46 -0.78
C VAL A 222 -9.69 1.03 -0.71
N GLN A 223 -10.99 0.83 -0.88
CA GLN A 223 -11.60 -0.50 -0.95
C GLN A 223 -11.39 -1.15 -2.32
N VAL A 224 -11.38 -0.33 -3.38
CA VAL A 224 -11.27 -0.81 -4.77
C VAL A 224 -10.28 0.04 -5.55
N LEU A 225 -9.28 -0.60 -6.14
CA LEU A 225 -8.34 0.01 -7.06
C LEU A 225 -8.68 -0.42 -8.49
N LEU A 226 -9.02 0.55 -9.34
CA LEU A 226 -9.21 0.38 -10.78
C LEU A 226 -7.98 0.91 -11.50
N PHE A 227 -7.15 0.00 -12.01
CA PHE A 227 -5.99 0.36 -12.82
C PHE A 227 -6.33 0.28 -14.30
N VAL A 228 -6.11 1.37 -15.04
CA VAL A 228 -6.45 1.48 -16.46
C VAL A 228 -5.17 1.56 -17.29
N LEU A 229 -4.99 0.60 -18.19
CA LEU A 229 -3.87 0.49 -19.10
C LEU A 229 -4.37 0.52 -20.54
N ALA A 230 -3.81 1.41 -21.37
CA ALA A 230 -4.16 1.48 -22.79
C ALA A 230 -3.26 0.53 -23.60
N ILE A 231 -3.82 -0.59 -24.06
CA ILE A 231 -3.03 -1.58 -24.82
C ILE A 231 -2.73 -1.14 -26.25
N SER A 232 -3.44 -0.15 -26.78
CA SER A 232 -3.20 0.45 -28.10
C SER A 232 -1.94 1.32 -28.18
N GLU A 233 -1.26 1.57 -27.05
CA GLU A 233 -0.08 2.44 -26.98
C GLU A 233 1.24 1.65 -27.09
N TYR A 234 1.18 0.39 -27.54
CA TYR A 234 2.36 -0.50 -27.68
C TYR A 234 3.44 0.04 -28.62
N ASN A 235 3.04 0.83 -29.61
CA ASN A 235 3.92 1.42 -30.63
C ASN A 235 4.17 2.92 -30.44
N GLN A 236 3.92 3.47 -29.25
CA GLN A 236 4.02 4.91 -28.98
C GLN A 236 5.06 5.25 -27.90
N GLN A 237 5.58 6.46 -27.98
CA GLN A 237 6.49 7.05 -27.00
C GLN A 237 5.73 8.01 -26.06
N LEU A 238 6.25 8.20 -24.84
CA LEU A 238 5.64 9.10 -23.85
C LEU A 238 5.68 10.55 -24.32
N TYR A 239 4.64 11.29 -23.96
CA TYR A 239 4.58 12.73 -24.21
C TYR A 239 5.68 13.48 -23.43
N GLU A 240 5.97 13.04 -22.19
CA GLU A 240 6.97 13.70 -21.34
C GLU A 240 8.43 13.32 -21.67
N ASP A 241 8.64 12.24 -22.42
CA ASP A 241 9.95 11.64 -22.68
C ASP A 241 9.88 10.71 -23.90
N GLU A 242 10.22 11.24 -25.07
CA GLU A 242 10.19 10.51 -26.35
C GLU A 242 11.12 9.29 -26.36
N SER A 243 12.10 9.20 -25.47
CA SER A 243 12.98 8.01 -25.40
C SER A 243 12.31 6.79 -24.78
N VAL A 244 11.13 6.95 -24.17
CA VAL A 244 10.47 5.90 -23.38
C VAL A 244 9.17 5.45 -24.04
N SER A 245 9.06 4.15 -24.30
CA SER A 245 7.82 3.53 -24.79
C SER A 245 6.71 3.58 -23.73
N ARG A 246 5.48 3.92 -24.16
CA ARG A 246 4.31 4.03 -23.29
C ARG A 246 3.91 2.71 -22.65
N ILE A 247 3.99 1.59 -23.38
CA ILE A 247 3.64 0.27 -22.83
C ILE A 247 4.65 -0.20 -21.78
N SER A 248 5.94 0.13 -21.97
CA SER A 248 6.99 -0.14 -20.98
C SER A 248 6.76 0.67 -19.71
N GLU A 249 6.46 1.96 -19.84
CA GLU A 249 6.08 2.81 -18.70
C GLU A 249 4.84 2.26 -17.98
N ALA A 250 3.81 1.86 -18.71
CA ALA A 250 2.60 1.28 -18.15
C ALA A 250 2.88 -0.03 -17.40
N THR A 251 3.82 -0.85 -17.90
CA THR A 251 4.30 -2.09 -17.27
C THR A 251 5.00 -1.80 -15.95
N THR A 252 5.98 -0.89 -15.94
CA THR A 252 6.69 -0.50 -14.72
C THR A 252 5.73 0.09 -13.68
N LEU A 253 4.81 0.95 -14.13
CA LEU A 253 3.80 1.56 -13.28
C LEU A 253 2.85 0.51 -12.68
N TRP A 254 2.34 -0.41 -13.51
CA TRP A 254 1.49 -1.51 -13.06
C TRP A 254 2.20 -2.37 -12.03
N GLN A 255 3.43 -2.81 -12.30
CA GLN A 255 4.20 -3.64 -11.37
C GLN A 255 4.39 -2.96 -10.02
N SER A 256 4.64 -1.64 -10.00
CA SER A 256 4.78 -0.87 -8.77
C SER A 256 3.46 -0.76 -7.99
N ILE A 257 2.36 -0.48 -8.69
CA ILE A 257 1.04 -0.25 -8.07
C ILE A 257 0.37 -1.55 -7.63
N ALA A 258 0.36 -2.58 -8.49
CA ALA A 258 -0.28 -3.85 -8.24
C ALA A 258 0.30 -4.60 -7.03
N ASN A 259 1.59 -4.37 -6.74
CA ASN A 259 2.31 -4.95 -5.61
C ASN A 259 2.56 -3.93 -4.47
N SER A 260 1.93 -2.75 -4.53
CA SER A 260 2.09 -1.71 -3.52
C SER A 260 1.40 -2.13 -2.21
N LYS A 261 2.10 -1.89 -1.09
CA LYS A 261 1.57 -2.18 0.26
C LYS A 261 0.28 -1.41 0.56
N TRP A 262 0.09 -0.24 -0.06
CA TRP A 262 -1.12 0.57 0.09
C TRP A 262 -2.40 -0.15 -0.36
N PHE A 263 -2.30 -1.08 -1.31
CA PHE A 263 -3.45 -1.75 -1.92
C PHE A 263 -3.57 -3.23 -1.54
N THR A 264 -2.82 -3.69 -0.53
CA THR A 264 -2.82 -5.10 -0.09
C THR A 264 -4.22 -5.63 0.23
N ASN A 265 -5.07 -4.77 0.80
CA ASN A 265 -6.45 -5.09 1.19
C ASN A 265 -7.50 -4.54 0.22
N ALA A 266 -7.09 -3.84 -0.84
CA ALA A 266 -8.00 -3.36 -1.87
C ALA A 266 -8.38 -4.50 -2.82
N SER A 267 -9.58 -4.46 -3.40
CA SER A 267 -9.88 -5.28 -4.58
C SER A 267 -9.23 -4.60 -5.78
N ILE A 268 -8.33 -5.30 -6.49
CA ILE A 268 -7.61 -4.75 -7.63
C ILE A 268 -8.23 -5.25 -8.93
N ILE A 269 -8.61 -4.30 -9.77
CA ILE A 269 -9.23 -4.53 -11.07
C ILE A 269 -8.34 -3.88 -12.13
N LEU A 270 -7.91 -4.66 -13.11
CA LEU A 270 -7.10 -4.22 -14.24
C LEU A 270 -7.97 -4.10 -15.50
N PHE A 271 -8.04 -2.90 -16.06
CA PHE A 271 -8.66 -2.64 -17.35
C PHE A 271 -7.60 -2.51 -18.44
N LEU A 272 -7.66 -3.42 -19.39
CA LEU A 272 -6.93 -3.35 -20.66
C LEU A 272 -7.81 -2.60 -21.66
N ASN A 273 -7.63 -1.29 -21.69
CA ASN A 273 -8.48 -0.33 -22.38
C ASN A 273 -8.01 -0.03 -23.81
N LYS A 274 -8.87 0.64 -24.59
CA LYS A 274 -8.66 1.04 -26.00
C LYS A 274 -8.51 -0.16 -26.94
N ILE A 275 -9.28 -1.22 -26.68
CA ILE A 275 -9.22 -2.45 -27.48
C ILE A 275 -9.66 -2.25 -28.95
N ASP A 276 -10.49 -1.24 -29.20
CA ASP A 276 -10.94 -0.80 -30.51
C ASP A 276 -9.77 -0.23 -31.32
N LEU A 277 -9.03 0.71 -30.75
CA LEU A 277 -7.84 1.30 -31.38
C LEU A 277 -6.71 0.27 -31.50
N PHE A 278 -6.56 -0.62 -30.52
CA PHE A 278 -5.61 -1.72 -30.59
C PHE A 278 -5.89 -2.63 -31.79
N ARG A 279 -7.15 -3.01 -32.01
CA ARG A 279 -7.55 -3.82 -33.16
C ARG A 279 -7.26 -3.13 -34.49
N GLN A 280 -7.51 -1.83 -34.59
CA GLN A 280 -7.21 -1.04 -35.79
C GLN A 280 -5.71 -0.99 -36.06
N LYS A 281 -4.90 -0.65 -35.05
CA LYS A 281 -3.44 -0.56 -35.17
C LYS A 281 -2.78 -1.90 -35.53
N LEU A 282 -3.28 -3.02 -35.01
CA LEU A 282 -2.74 -4.35 -35.36
C LEU A 282 -2.86 -4.69 -36.85
N ALA A 283 -3.77 -4.04 -37.59
CA ALA A 283 -3.87 -4.22 -39.04
C ALA A 283 -2.71 -3.53 -39.79
N LEU A 284 -2.07 -2.53 -39.18
CA LEU A 284 -1.01 -1.72 -39.77
C LEU A 284 0.37 -2.07 -39.20
N TYR A 285 0.46 -2.27 -37.87
CA TYR A 285 1.70 -2.43 -37.13
C TYR A 285 1.68 -3.71 -36.31
N LYS A 286 2.65 -4.61 -36.52
CA LYS A 286 2.71 -5.88 -35.80
C LYS A 286 3.18 -5.68 -34.38
N LEU A 287 2.60 -6.41 -33.43
CA LEU A 287 2.99 -6.34 -32.02
C LEU A 287 4.46 -6.76 -31.81
N SER A 288 4.91 -7.79 -32.53
CA SER A 288 6.26 -8.36 -32.43
C SER A 288 7.39 -7.37 -32.74
N ASP A 289 7.09 -6.33 -33.52
CA ASP A 289 8.08 -5.34 -33.95
C ASP A 289 8.43 -4.37 -32.81
N TYR A 290 7.53 -4.24 -31.82
CA TYR A 290 7.67 -3.35 -30.66
C TYR A 290 7.84 -4.12 -29.34
N LEU A 291 7.36 -5.36 -29.26
CA LEU A 291 7.55 -6.27 -28.13
C LEU A 291 8.29 -7.53 -28.59
N PRO A 292 9.64 -7.55 -28.54
CA PRO A 292 10.43 -8.64 -29.11
C PRO A 292 10.26 -9.99 -28.38
N ASP A 293 9.79 -9.97 -27.13
CA ASP A 293 9.47 -11.19 -26.37
C ASP A 293 8.21 -11.90 -26.89
N TYR A 294 7.41 -11.25 -27.74
CA TYR A 294 6.22 -11.83 -28.34
C TYR A 294 6.53 -12.56 -29.64
N THR A 295 6.37 -13.88 -29.63
CA THR A 295 6.60 -14.76 -30.79
C THR A 295 5.32 -15.35 -31.39
N GLY A 296 4.15 -14.92 -30.91
CA GLY A 296 2.85 -15.41 -31.36
C GLY A 296 2.36 -14.77 -32.67
N PRO A 297 1.21 -15.23 -33.21
CA PRO A 297 0.62 -14.66 -34.41
C PRO A 297 0.02 -13.26 -34.14
N ASN A 298 0.11 -12.34 -35.11
CA ASN A 298 -0.43 -10.97 -34.98
C ASN A 298 -1.97 -10.88 -35.09
N THR A 299 -2.70 -11.80 -34.46
CA THR A 299 -4.16 -11.75 -34.38
C THR A 299 -4.61 -11.05 -33.11
N TYR A 300 -5.77 -10.41 -33.14
CA TYR A 300 -6.34 -9.70 -31.99
C TYR A 300 -6.45 -10.60 -30.75
N GLU A 301 -6.86 -11.86 -30.93
CA GLU A 301 -7.03 -12.82 -29.83
C GLU A 301 -5.69 -13.24 -29.21
N ALA A 302 -4.69 -13.55 -30.04
CA ALA A 302 -3.39 -14.03 -29.55
C ALA A 302 -2.60 -12.90 -28.87
N THR A 303 -2.66 -11.69 -29.42
CA THR A 303 -1.97 -10.50 -28.90
C THR A 303 -2.60 -10.00 -27.60
N THR A 304 -3.93 -9.90 -27.53
CA THR A 304 -4.63 -9.55 -26.27
C THR A 304 -4.40 -10.59 -25.18
N GLN A 305 -4.42 -11.88 -25.52
CA GLN A 305 -4.13 -12.95 -24.55
C GLN A 305 -2.69 -12.88 -24.04
N TYR A 306 -1.72 -12.57 -24.89
CA TYR A 306 -0.34 -12.37 -24.47
C TYR A 306 -0.22 -11.20 -23.50
N LEU A 307 -0.70 -10.00 -23.88
CA LEU A 307 -0.64 -8.82 -23.01
C LEU A 307 -1.34 -9.07 -21.67
N ALA A 308 -2.53 -9.69 -21.70
CA ALA A 308 -3.27 -10.07 -20.50
C ALA A 308 -2.46 -10.99 -19.57
N ARG A 309 -1.76 -11.99 -20.11
CA ARG A 309 -0.89 -12.87 -19.32
C ARG A 309 0.33 -12.11 -18.80
N SER A 310 1.01 -11.35 -19.64
CA SER A 310 2.20 -10.58 -19.25
C SER A 310 1.91 -9.62 -18.10
N PHE A 311 0.77 -8.90 -18.12
CA PHE A 311 0.39 -8.04 -16.99
C PHE A 311 -0.08 -8.83 -15.76
N ALA A 312 -0.75 -9.97 -15.95
CA ALA A 312 -1.18 -10.82 -14.84
C ALA A 312 0.01 -11.45 -14.09
N GLU A 313 1.07 -11.84 -14.79
CA GLU A 313 2.29 -12.42 -14.20
C GLU A 313 3.03 -11.43 -13.29
N LEU A 314 2.87 -10.12 -13.53
CA LEU A 314 3.45 -9.07 -12.69
C LEU A 314 2.71 -8.89 -11.35
N TYR A 315 1.52 -9.48 -11.19
CA TYR A 315 0.74 -9.41 -9.96
C TYR A 315 1.06 -10.58 -9.04
N THR A 316 1.63 -10.30 -7.87
CA THR A 316 2.22 -11.32 -7.00
C THR A 316 1.43 -11.62 -5.73
N ASN A 317 0.25 -11.02 -5.54
CA ASN A 317 -0.53 -11.21 -4.31
C ASN A 317 -1.25 -12.58 -4.32
N PRO A 318 -0.86 -13.51 -3.44
CA PRO A 318 -1.43 -14.87 -3.42
C PRO A 318 -2.80 -14.95 -2.74
N LYS A 319 -3.23 -13.88 -2.04
CA LYS A 319 -4.45 -13.88 -1.21
C LYS A 319 -5.69 -13.37 -1.97
N ARG A 320 -5.50 -12.60 -3.04
CA ARG A 320 -6.60 -12.00 -3.82
C ARG A 320 -6.37 -12.22 -5.29
N ALA A 321 -7.38 -12.72 -6.00
CA ALA A 321 -7.32 -12.86 -7.44
C ALA A 321 -7.28 -11.48 -8.12
N LEU A 322 -6.48 -11.37 -9.18
CA LEU A 322 -6.54 -10.23 -10.09
C LEU A 322 -7.82 -10.34 -10.93
N ILE A 323 -8.65 -9.30 -10.89
CA ILE A 323 -9.79 -9.15 -11.80
C ILE A 323 -9.31 -8.38 -13.02
N MET A 324 -9.59 -8.88 -14.22
CA MET A 324 -9.13 -8.25 -15.45
C MET A 324 -10.25 -8.17 -16.48
N HIS A 325 -10.37 -7.03 -17.15
CA HIS A 325 -11.34 -6.81 -18.23
C HIS A 325 -10.69 -6.13 -19.43
N LEU A 326 -11.05 -6.60 -20.62
CA LEU A 326 -10.81 -5.89 -21.87
C LEU A 326 -11.91 -4.83 -22.04
N THR A 327 -11.53 -3.57 -22.26
CA THR A 327 -12.48 -2.45 -22.26
C THR A 327 -12.29 -1.49 -23.44
N CYS A 328 -13.39 -0.94 -23.92
CA CYS A 328 -13.45 0.26 -24.72
C CYS A 328 -14.23 1.29 -23.93
N ALA A 329 -13.52 2.24 -23.28
CA ALA A 329 -14.16 3.25 -22.45
C ALA A 329 -15.15 4.17 -23.22
N THR A 330 -15.05 4.22 -24.55
CA THR A 330 -15.98 5.01 -25.39
C THR A 330 -17.22 4.22 -25.84
N ASP A 331 -17.28 2.91 -25.61
CA ASP A 331 -18.46 2.08 -25.86
C ASP A 331 -19.31 1.97 -24.59
N THR A 332 -20.37 2.76 -24.55
CA THR A 332 -21.32 2.83 -23.42
C THR A 332 -22.00 1.49 -23.13
N SER A 333 -22.23 0.64 -24.13
CA SER A 333 -22.91 -0.65 -23.95
C SER A 333 -22.00 -1.68 -23.30
N GLN A 334 -20.77 -1.80 -23.80
CA GLN A 334 -19.77 -2.70 -23.27
C GLN A 334 -19.39 -2.29 -21.84
N ILE A 335 -19.07 -1.00 -21.64
CA ILE A 335 -18.59 -0.54 -20.35
C ILE A 335 -19.67 -0.71 -19.27
N ARG A 336 -20.96 -0.43 -19.54
CA ARG A 336 -22.05 -0.68 -18.57
C ARG A 336 -22.08 -2.13 -18.08
N THR A 337 -21.88 -3.08 -18.99
CA THR A 337 -21.82 -4.50 -18.65
C THR A 337 -20.62 -4.81 -17.75
N VAL A 338 -19.45 -4.25 -18.08
CA VAL A 338 -18.23 -4.39 -17.25
C VAL A 338 -18.43 -3.74 -15.89
N LEU A 339 -19.03 -2.54 -15.82
CA LEU A 339 -19.26 -1.83 -14.57
C LEU A 339 -20.25 -2.57 -13.66
N ALA A 340 -21.29 -3.18 -14.22
CA ALA A 340 -22.22 -4.00 -13.47
C ALA A 340 -21.52 -5.24 -12.87
N ALA A 341 -20.68 -5.92 -13.65
CA ALA A 341 -19.88 -7.04 -13.17
C ALA A 341 -18.90 -6.62 -12.06
N VAL A 342 -18.23 -5.47 -12.24
CA VAL A 342 -17.35 -4.88 -11.22
C VAL A 342 -18.14 -4.56 -9.95
N GLN A 343 -19.32 -3.95 -10.08
CA GLN A 343 -20.17 -3.64 -8.93
C GLN A 343 -20.59 -4.90 -8.17
N GLU A 344 -21.04 -5.94 -8.88
CA GLU A 344 -21.42 -7.23 -8.27
C GLU A 344 -20.24 -7.84 -7.50
N GLN A 345 -19.05 -7.81 -8.09
CA GLN A 345 -17.82 -8.30 -7.45
C GLN A 345 -17.39 -7.47 -6.24
N ILE A 346 -17.56 -6.14 -6.29
CA ILE A 346 -17.30 -5.25 -5.16
C ILE A 346 -18.28 -5.55 -4.03
N ILE A 347 -19.56 -5.72 -4.35
CA ILE A 347 -20.61 -6.02 -3.38
C ILE A 347 -20.40 -7.41 -2.77
N SER A 348 -20.09 -8.43 -3.57
CA SER A 348 -19.81 -9.77 -3.06
C SER A 348 -18.58 -9.77 -2.16
N ASN A 349 -17.53 -9.04 -2.50
CA ASN A 349 -16.32 -8.95 -1.67
C ASN A 349 -16.52 -8.14 -0.38
N ASN A 350 -17.49 -7.21 -0.34
CA ASN A 350 -17.79 -6.36 0.83
C ASN A 350 -18.94 -6.89 1.71
N LEU A 351 -19.87 -7.69 1.18
CA LEU A 351 -20.99 -8.30 1.93
C LEU A 351 -20.69 -9.70 2.49
N LEU A 352 -19.57 -10.32 2.12
CA LEU A 352 -19.20 -11.66 2.61
C LEU A 352 -18.44 -11.61 3.94
N SER A 353 -19.13 -11.16 4.98
CA SER A 353 -19.11 -11.85 6.26
C SER A 353 -20.00 -13.09 6.14
N ALA A 354 -19.39 -14.28 6.22
CA ALA A 354 -20.04 -15.59 6.31
C ALA A 354 -20.91 -16.05 5.10
N GLU A 355 -20.58 -17.25 4.61
CA GLU A 355 -21.45 -18.20 3.87
C GLU A 355 -21.43 -18.36 2.34
N HIS A 356 -21.01 -17.42 1.48
CA HIS A 356 -21.02 -17.70 0.02
C HIS A 356 -19.74 -17.35 -0.73
N ARG A 357 -18.74 -18.26 -0.70
CA ARG A 357 -17.57 -18.25 -1.61
C ARG A 357 -17.75 -19.19 -2.81
N ALA A 358 -18.85 -19.07 -3.54
CA ALA A 358 -19.03 -19.76 -4.81
C ALA A 358 -19.81 -18.88 -5.78
N MET A 359 -19.09 -18.19 -6.67
CA MET A 359 -19.36 -18.00 -8.10
C MET A 359 -18.45 -16.87 -8.64
N ALA A 360 -18.01 -17.04 -9.89
CA ALA A 360 -17.12 -16.16 -10.68
C ALA A 360 -15.60 -16.21 -10.38
N SER A 361 -14.99 -17.33 -10.80
CA SER A 361 -13.65 -17.32 -11.38
C SER A 361 -13.71 -18.16 -12.66
N PHE A 362 -13.78 -17.50 -13.81
CA PHE A 362 -13.50 -18.16 -15.07
C PHE A 362 -11.97 -18.36 -15.12
N PHE A 363 -11.55 -19.62 -15.01
CA PHE A 363 -10.17 -20.15 -14.95
C PHE A 363 -9.51 -20.21 -13.55
N SER A 364 -9.85 -21.23 -12.74
CA SER A 364 -8.94 -21.78 -11.72
C SER A 364 -9.25 -23.25 -11.38
N PHE A 365 -8.22 -24.11 -11.40
CA PHE A 365 -8.28 -25.54 -11.06
C PHE A 365 -8.39 -25.73 -9.54
N SER A 366 -9.55 -26.14 -9.00
CA SER A 366 -9.74 -26.25 -7.55
C SER A 366 -9.31 -27.60 -6.95
N ASN A 367 -8.65 -27.53 -5.79
CA ASN A 367 -8.34 -28.69 -4.93
C ASN A 367 -9.60 -29.43 -4.46
N PRO A 368 -9.58 -30.78 -4.38
CA PRO A 368 -10.77 -31.61 -4.14
C PRO A 368 -11.18 -31.75 -2.65
N ILE A 369 -10.42 -31.20 -1.69
CA ILE A 369 -10.69 -31.28 -0.24
C ILE A 369 -10.72 -29.88 0.36
N ASP A 370 -11.66 -29.66 1.29
CA ASP A 370 -11.74 -28.50 2.17
C ASP A 370 -11.56 -28.95 3.64
N VAL A 371 -10.72 -28.28 4.42
CA VAL A 371 -10.40 -28.61 5.82
C VAL A 371 -10.71 -27.40 6.70
N ASP A 372 -11.55 -27.60 7.72
CA ASP A 372 -12.00 -26.59 8.68
C ASP A 372 -11.58 -27.01 10.11
N ILE A 373 -11.07 -26.07 10.91
CA ILE A 373 -10.59 -26.32 12.29
C ILE A 373 -11.41 -25.46 13.25
N ARG A 374 -12.08 -26.09 14.20
CA ARG A 374 -12.94 -25.43 15.19
C ARG A 374 -12.37 -25.65 16.57
N LEU A 375 -12.03 -24.59 17.29
CA LEU A 375 -11.54 -24.70 18.67
C LEU A 375 -12.74 -24.68 19.62
N ALA A 376 -12.66 -25.45 20.71
CA ALA A 376 -13.71 -25.43 21.72
C ALA A 376 -13.73 -24.09 22.46
N ASP A 377 -14.94 -23.59 22.74
CA ASP A 377 -15.18 -22.36 23.50
C ASP A 377 -14.55 -21.10 22.84
N GLU A 378 -14.27 -21.15 21.52
CA GLU A 378 -13.58 -20.08 20.78
C GLU A 378 -14.33 -18.75 20.82
N GLU A 379 -15.66 -18.78 20.76
CA GLU A 379 -16.50 -17.57 20.74
C GLU A 379 -16.52 -16.85 22.09
N ASP A 380 -16.49 -17.61 23.19
CA ASP A 380 -16.58 -17.13 24.58
C ASP A 380 -15.22 -16.67 25.16
N ARG A 381 -14.11 -17.01 24.48
CA ARG A 381 -12.76 -16.64 24.91
C ARG A 381 -12.45 -15.18 24.60
N LEU A 382 -11.65 -14.58 25.49
CA LEU A 382 -10.90 -13.37 25.16
C LEU A 382 -10.14 -13.66 23.88
N ALA A 383 -10.21 -12.75 22.90
CA ALA A 383 -9.47 -12.89 21.67
C ALA A 383 -8.55 -11.68 21.49
N VAL A 384 -7.39 -11.94 20.91
CA VAL A 384 -6.49 -10.89 20.44
C VAL A 384 -6.67 -10.78 18.95
N GLU A 385 -6.92 -9.57 18.50
CA GLU A 385 -6.92 -9.27 17.08
C GLU A 385 -5.47 -9.10 16.60
N VAL A 386 -4.94 -10.11 15.94
CA VAL A 386 -3.55 -10.14 15.46
C VAL A 386 -3.52 -9.64 14.03
N LYS A 387 -2.61 -8.72 13.71
CA LYS A 387 -2.33 -8.35 12.32
C LYS A 387 -1.88 -9.61 11.57
N GLY A 388 -2.66 -10.09 10.60
CA GLY A 388 -2.28 -11.28 9.82
C GLY A 388 -0.94 -11.07 9.10
N ASP A 389 -0.25 -12.15 8.72
CA ASP A 389 1.13 -12.19 8.17
C ASP A 389 1.35 -11.48 6.81
N GLY A 390 0.63 -10.40 6.52
CA GLY A 390 0.91 -9.43 5.47
C GLY A 390 1.12 -8.00 5.97
N ALA A 391 1.21 -7.77 7.29
CA ALA A 391 1.32 -6.43 7.88
C ALA A 391 2.76 -5.88 7.85
N GLY A 392 3.19 -5.42 6.68
CA GLY A 392 4.33 -4.50 6.59
C GLY A 392 3.97 -3.12 7.16
N LYS A 393 4.82 -2.56 8.03
CA LYS A 393 4.71 -1.24 8.68
C LYS A 393 4.12 -0.17 7.75
N GLY A 394 2.98 0.43 8.13
CA GLY A 394 2.43 1.63 7.47
C GLY A 394 0.92 1.87 7.55
N ALA A 395 0.11 0.90 8.00
CA ALA A 395 -1.35 1.07 8.07
C ALA A 395 -1.80 1.78 9.37
N LYS A 396 -2.23 3.04 9.25
CA LYS A 396 -3.20 3.65 10.18
C LYS A 396 -4.44 3.97 9.35
N ALA A 397 -5.59 3.44 9.78
CA ALA A 397 -6.86 3.24 9.06
C ALA A 397 -6.76 2.01 8.12
N ASP A 398 -7.27 0.83 8.45
CA ASP A 398 -8.57 0.46 9.02
C ASP A 398 -8.40 -0.75 9.96
N ALA A 399 -8.73 -0.60 11.24
CA ALA A 399 -8.23 -1.48 12.32
C ALA A 399 -9.01 -2.80 12.53
N LEU A 400 -9.99 -3.16 11.68
CA LEU A 400 -10.84 -4.34 11.92
C LEU A 400 -10.85 -5.41 10.81
N ALA A 401 -10.46 -5.09 9.56
CA ALA A 401 -10.69 -5.99 8.42
C ALA A 401 -9.52 -6.95 8.09
N GLY A 402 -8.34 -6.74 8.67
CA GLY A 402 -7.14 -7.56 8.43
C GLY A 402 -6.58 -8.22 9.68
N ARG A 403 -7.35 -8.21 10.78
CA ARG A 403 -6.93 -8.81 12.03
C ARG A 403 -7.57 -10.19 12.18
N GLU A 404 -6.72 -11.21 12.31
CA GLU A 404 -7.17 -12.55 12.65
C GLU A 404 -7.54 -12.55 14.13
N ARG A 405 -8.77 -12.97 14.45
CA ARG A 405 -9.23 -13.09 15.84
C ARG A 405 -8.67 -14.39 16.39
N CYS A 406 -7.59 -14.30 17.15
CA CYS A 406 -6.96 -15.46 17.78
C CYS A 406 -7.49 -15.61 19.21
N PRO A 407 -8.12 -16.75 19.56
CA PRO A 407 -8.54 -17.01 20.94
C PRO A 407 -7.32 -17.08 21.87
N VAL A 408 -7.45 -16.46 23.04
CA VAL A 408 -6.40 -16.41 24.05
C VAL A 408 -6.43 -17.68 24.90
N TYR A 409 -5.25 -18.27 25.06
CA TYR A 409 -4.97 -19.37 25.95
C TYR A 409 -3.93 -18.96 26.99
N LEU A 410 -4.03 -19.57 28.16
CA LEU A 410 -3.04 -19.40 29.22
C LEU A 410 -2.11 -20.61 29.30
N ASP A 411 -0.96 -20.41 29.94
CA ASP A 411 -0.07 -21.50 30.29
C ASP A 411 -0.78 -22.56 31.15
N GLY A 412 -0.48 -23.84 30.88
CA GLY A 412 -1.13 -24.99 31.52
C GLY A 412 -2.55 -25.30 31.04
N GLU A 413 -3.15 -24.50 30.16
CA GLU A 413 -4.51 -24.76 29.65
C GLU A 413 -4.54 -25.85 28.56
N SER A 414 -5.57 -26.70 28.55
CA SER A 414 -5.79 -27.68 27.48
C SER A 414 -6.27 -27.03 26.18
N VAL A 415 -5.83 -27.55 25.03
CA VAL A 415 -6.28 -27.11 23.69
C VAL A 415 -7.08 -28.26 23.06
N ARG A 416 -8.37 -28.04 22.83
CA ARG A 416 -9.30 -29.05 22.29
C ARG A 416 -10.18 -28.47 21.21
N GLY A 417 -10.66 -29.30 20.29
CA GLY A 417 -11.46 -28.86 19.17
C GLY A 417 -11.86 -29.99 18.23
N GLN A 418 -12.34 -29.62 17.06
CA GLN A 418 -12.79 -30.53 16.02
C GLN A 418 -12.21 -30.13 14.64
N ALA A 419 -11.67 -31.11 13.92
CA ALA A 419 -11.23 -30.97 12.54
C ALA A 419 -12.29 -31.54 11.60
N VAL A 420 -12.88 -30.71 10.74
CA VAL A 420 -13.93 -31.10 9.79
C VAL A 420 -13.32 -31.13 8.39
N ILE A 421 -13.32 -32.31 7.76
CA ILE A 421 -12.77 -32.52 6.43
C ILE A 421 -13.92 -32.79 5.47
N ARG A 422 -14.00 -32.02 4.38
CA ARG A 422 -15.06 -32.08 3.37
C ARG A 422 -14.48 -32.43 2.00
N VAL A 423 -15.14 -33.35 1.31
CA VAL A 423 -14.78 -33.80 -0.04
C VAL A 423 -15.65 -33.08 -1.06
N LYS A 424 -15.04 -32.41 -2.03
CA LYS A 424 -15.76 -31.76 -3.14
C LYS A 424 -16.09 -32.78 -4.24
N ASP A 425 -17.24 -32.62 -4.90
CA ASP A 425 -17.69 -33.38 -6.08
C ASP A 425 -18.02 -34.88 -5.90
N GLY A 426 -18.15 -35.36 -4.65
CA GLY A 426 -18.64 -36.73 -4.36
C GLY A 426 -17.75 -37.88 -4.84
N LYS A 427 -16.61 -37.59 -5.48
CA LYS A 427 -15.57 -38.57 -5.82
C LYS A 427 -14.77 -38.86 -4.55
N GLY A 428 -14.85 -40.08 -4.04
CA GLY A 428 -14.11 -40.49 -2.85
C GLY A 428 -12.61 -40.20 -2.95
N ILE A 429 -11.99 -39.81 -1.85
CA ILE A 429 -10.57 -39.46 -1.78
C ILE A 429 -9.84 -40.43 -0.87
N LYS A 430 -8.77 -41.01 -1.41
CA LYS A 430 -7.82 -41.83 -0.65
C LYS A 430 -6.82 -40.92 0.08
N HIS A 431 -6.63 -41.20 1.37
CA HIS A 431 -5.63 -40.56 2.22
C HIS A 431 -4.80 -41.64 2.94
N ASP A 432 -3.54 -41.32 3.20
CA ASP A 432 -2.56 -42.17 3.88
C ASP A 432 -2.50 -41.89 5.40
N GLY A 433 -3.44 -41.09 5.90
CA GLY A 433 -3.59 -40.77 7.31
C GLY A 433 -4.05 -39.33 7.51
N ILE A 434 -4.70 -39.06 8.64
CA ILE A 434 -5.07 -37.71 9.06
C ILE A 434 -4.49 -37.51 10.46
N LYS A 435 -3.72 -36.45 10.65
CA LYS A 435 -3.16 -36.07 11.95
C LYS A 435 -3.43 -34.61 12.25
N VAL A 436 -3.45 -34.29 13.54
CA VAL A 436 -3.50 -32.93 14.06
C VAL A 436 -2.30 -32.70 14.96
N GLU A 437 -1.72 -31.52 14.86
CA GLU A 437 -0.53 -31.13 15.60
C GLU A 437 -0.78 -29.81 16.33
N PHE A 438 -0.32 -29.70 17.58
CA PHE A 438 -0.24 -28.43 18.29
C PHE A 438 1.22 -27.99 18.32
N VAL A 439 1.51 -26.87 17.65
CA VAL A 439 2.87 -26.41 17.39
C VAL A 439 3.06 -25.03 18.00
N GLY A 440 4.19 -24.83 18.69
CA GLY A 440 4.72 -23.53 19.08
C GLY A 440 6.01 -23.28 18.31
N SER A 441 6.05 -22.20 17.52
CA SER A 441 7.18 -21.86 16.67
C SER A 441 7.64 -20.40 16.84
N ILE A 442 8.94 -20.18 16.64
CA ILE A 442 9.55 -18.87 16.44
C ILE A 442 9.98 -18.78 14.98
N GLU A 443 9.37 -17.87 14.24
CA GLU A 443 9.64 -17.60 12.83
C GLU A 443 10.45 -16.31 12.71
N LEU A 444 11.55 -16.37 11.97
CA LEU A 444 12.44 -15.23 11.72
C LEU A 444 12.33 -14.83 10.25
N PHE A 445 11.83 -13.62 9.96
CA PHE A 445 11.46 -13.23 8.59
C PHE A 445 12.66 -12.99 7.64
N TYR A 446 13.85 -12.75 8.20
CA TYR A 446 15.07 -12.56 7.39
C TYR A 446 15.65 -13.89 6.87
N ASP A 447 15.24 -15.02 7.45
CA ASP A 447 15.76 -16.35 7.11
C ASP A 447 14.61 -17.21 6.60
N ARG A 448 14.31 -17.04 5.30
CA ARG A 448 13.21 -17.73 4.59
C ARG A 448 13.47 -19.24 4.53
N GLY A 449 13.13 -19.93 5.62
CA GLY A 449 13.27 -21.38 5.76
C GLY A 449 13.42 -21.84 7.21
N ASN A 450 13.94 -20.99 8.11
CA ASN A 450 14.16 -21.35 9.50
C ASN A 450 13.00 -20.90 10.40
N HIS A 451 12.06 -21.81 10.63
CA HIS A 451 11.14 -21.76 11.75
C HIS A 451 11.69 -22.67 12.86
N TYR A 452 11.76 -22.16 14.07
CA TYR A 452 12.20 -22.93 15.23
C TYR A 452 10.98 -23.42 16.00
N GLU A 453 10.64 -24.70 15.85
CA GLU A 453 9.61 -25.33 16.67
C GLU A 453 10.18 -25.62 18.07
N PHE A 454 9.62 -24.98 19.09
CA PHE A 454 9.96 -25.25 20.51
C PHE A 454 8.91 -26.14 21.20
N LEU A 455 7.75 -26.31 20.58
CA LEU A 455 6.67 -27.18 21.03
C LEU A 455 6.06 -27.87 19.82
N SER A 456 5.89 -29.20 19.88
CA SER A 456 5.21 -29.98 18.84
C SER A 456 4.57 -31.22 19.47
N LEU A 457 3.24 -31.24 19.53
CA LEU A 457 2.44 -32.36 20.01
C LEU A 457 1.59 -32.90 18.86
N VAL A 458 1.47 -34.21 18.71
CA VAL A 458 0.78 -34.85 17.58
C VAL A 458 -0.31 -35.79 18.09
N GLN A 459 -1.48 -35.78 17.45
CA GLN A 459 -2.54 -36.76 17.63
C GLN A 459 -2.99 -37.30 16.27
N GLU A 460 -3.04 -38.62 16.12
CA GLU A 460 -3.58 -39.27 14.93
C GLU A 460 -5.12 -39.27 14.99
N LEU A 461 -5.76 -38.75 13.94
CA LEU A 461 -7.21 -38.64 13.83
C LEU A 461 -7.81 -39.78 13.00
N ALA A 462 -7.11 -40.23 11.97
CA ALA A 462 -7.54 -41.36 11.14
C ALA A 462 -6.36 -42.13 10.54
N ASN A 463 -6.51 -43.45 10.49
CA ASN A 463 -5.64 -44.36 9.74
C ASN A 463 -5.83 -44.19 8.21
N PRO A 464 -4.89 -44.69 7.37
CA PRO A 464 -5.07 -44.72 5.92
C PRO A 464 -6.44 -45.26 5.49
N GLY A 465 -7.11 -44.56 4.57
CA GLY A 465 -8.50 -44.87 4.22
C GLY A 465 -9.03 -44.10 3.00
N GLU A 466 -10.31 -44.29 2.71
CA GLU A 466 -11.05 -43.55 1.68
C GLU A 466 -12.20 -42.77 2.31
N MET A 467 -12.28 -41.48 2.00
CA MET A 467 -13.32 -40.58 2.47
C MET A 467 -14.23 -40.16 1.32
N ARG A 468 -15.54 -40.40 1.47
CA ARG A 468 -16.56 -40.05 0.44
C ARG A 468 -17.48 -38.91 0.87
N THR A 469 -17.65 -38.74 2.17
CA THR A 469 -18.50 -37.73 2.79
C THR A 469 -17.68 -36.91 3.77
N ALA A 470 -18.22 -35.76 4.18
CA ALA A 470 -17.60 -34.98 5.24
C ALA A 470 -17.47 -35.82 6.53
N GLN A 471 -16.32 -35.72 7.19
CA GLN A 471 -16.05 -36.35 8.49
C GLN A 471 -15.50 -35.32 9.47
N ALA A 472 -15.85 -35.48 10.74
CA ALA A 472 -15.42 -34.61 11.83
C ALA A 472 -14.64 -35.45 12.84
N PHE A 473 -13.46 -34.95 13.23
CA PHE A 473 -12.54 -35.62 14.13
C PHE A 473 -12.24 -34.74 15.33
N ASP A 474 -12.50 -35.24 16.53
CA ASP A 474 -12.22 -34.51 17.76
C ASP A 474 -10.76 -34.68 18.18
N PHE A 475 -10.17 -33.62 18.73
CA PHE A 475 -8.81 -33.61 19.25
C PHE A 475 -8.69 -32.91 20.60
N GLU A 476 -7.75 -33.35 21.41
CA GLU A 476 -7.48 -32.78 22.73
C GLU A 476 -6.01 -32.93 23.14
N PHE A 477 -5.34 -31.80 23.38
CA PHE A 477 -4.03 -31.71 24.02
C PHE A 477 -4.21 -31.22 25.45
N LYS A 478 -3.96 -32.08 26.45
CA LYS A 478 -4.23 -31.80 27.86
C LYS A 478 -3.08 -31.06 28.53
N ASN A 479 -3.42 -30.04 29.34
CA ASN A 479 -2.50 -29.31 30.21
C ASN A 479 -1.21 -28.86 29.52
N VAL A 480 -1.33 -28.20 28.36
CA VAL A 480 -0.17 -27.91 27.54
C VAL A 480 0.64 -26.74 28.12
N GLU A 481 1.92 -26.99 28.36
CA GLU A 481 2.90 -25.99 28.78
C GLU A 481 3.19 -25.02 27.62
N LYS A 482 2.91 -23.73 27.85
CA LYS A 482 3.10 -22.65 26.88
C LYS A 482 4.15 -21.70 27.42
N GLN A 483 5.41 -22.09 27.18
CA GLN A 483 6.62 -21.48 27.76
C GLN A 483 6.75 -19.96 27.54
N TYR A 484 6.20 -19.43 26.44
CA TYR A 484 6.37 -18.05 26.02
C TYR A 484 5.03 -17.38 25.66
N GLU A 485 4.93 -16.07 25.87
CA GLU A 485 3.80 -15.27 25.35
C GLU A 485 3.94 -15.10 23.83
N SER A 486 2.82 -15.19 23.12
CA SER A 486 2.76 -14.92 21.68
C SER A 486 3.24 -13.51 21.37
N TYR A 487 4.04 -13.37 20.32
CA TYR A 487 4.60 -12.10 19.91
C TYR A 487 4.58 -11.97 18.40
N HIS A 488 4.12 -10.83 17.90
CA HIS A 488 4.13 -10.50 16.47
C HIS A 488 4.92 -9.20 16.30
N GLY A 489 6.18 -9.36 15.88
CA GLY A 489 7.17 -8.30 15.74
C GLY A 489 7.42 -7.89 14.30
N ILE A 490 8.59 -7.30 14.06
CA ILE A 490 8.98 -6.77 12.74
C ILE A 490 9.72 -7.83 11.93
N ASN A 491 10.63 -8.52 12.58
CA ASN A 491 11.53 -9.54 12.06
C ASN A 491 11.33 -10.90 12.73
N VAL A 492 10.52 -10.97 13.80
CA VAL A 492 10.21 -12.23 14.49
C VAL A 492 8.71 -12.36 14.81
N LYS A 493 8.20 -13.59 14.66
CA LYS A 493 6.88 -14.00 15.09
C LYS A 493 7.00 -15.24 15.98
N LEU A 494 6.52 -15.14 17.22
CA LEU A 494 6.34 -16.29 18.11
C LEU A 494 4.84 -16.64 18.12
N ARG A 495 4.50 -17.80 17.57
CA ARG A 495 3.12 -18.23 17.36
C ARG A 495 2.86 -19.64 17.89
N TYR A 496 1.60 -19.87 18.24
CA TYR A 496 1.05 -21.18 18.57
C TYR A 496 -0.11 -21.48 17.62
N PHE A 497 -0.19 -22.69 17.09
CA PHE A 497 -1.22 -23.04 16.12
C PHE A 497 -1.54 -24.52 16.11
N ILE A 498 -2.75 -24.84 15.66
CA ILE A 498 -3.19 -26.19 15.34
C ILE A 498 -2.98 -26.42 13.85
N ARG A 499 -2.28 -27.50 13.49
CA ARG A 499 -2.01 -27.91 12.11
C ARG A 499 -2.68 -29.26 11.84
N VAL A 500 -3.66 -29.29 10.95
CA VAL A 500 -4.29 -30.53 10.47
C VAL A 500 -3.64 -30.92 9.14
N THR A 501 -3.11 -32.13 9.07
CA THR A 501 -2.48 -32.68 7.87
C THR A 501 -3.26 -33.90 7.40
N VAL A 502 -3.74 -33.85 6.15
CA VAL A 502 -4.32 -34.99 5.43
C VAL A 502 -3.26 -35.51 4.47
N SER A 503 -2.61 -36.62 4.83
CA SER A 503 -1.52 -37.19 4.04
C SER A 503 -2.05 -37.90 2.81
N ARG A 504 -1.41 -37.69 1.65
CA ARG A 504 -1.85 -38.27 0.38
C ARG A 504 -0.65 -38.58 -0.51
N ARG A 505 -0.74 -39.68 -1.26
CA ARG A 505 0.24 -40.10 -2.27
C ARG A 505 0.74 -39.02 -3.25
N MET A 506 -0.06 -38.00 -3.58
CA MET A 506 0.37 -36.92 -4.48
C MET A 506 0.97 -35.74 -3.70
N ALA A 507 0.17 -35.14 -2.82
CA ALA A 507 0.54 -33.98 -2.01
C ALA A 507 -0.33 -33.92 -0.77
N ASP A 508 0.31 -33.71 0.38
CA ASP A 508 -0.35 -33.52 1.65
C ASP A 508 -1.14 -32.21 1.66
N ILE A 509 -2.31 -32.24 2.29
CA ILE A 509 -3.15 -31.06 2.49
C ILE A 509 -2.98 -30.62 3.93
N VAL A 510 -2.46 -29.42 4.11
CA VAL A 510 -2.16 -28.84 5.41
C VAL A 510 -3.06 -27.63 5.63
N LYS A 511 -3.72 -27.58 6.79
CA LYS A 511 -4.50 -26.44 7.25
C LYS A 511 -4.05 -26.04 8.63
N GLU A 512 -3.83 -24.75 8.85
CA GLU A 512 -3.42 -24.20 10.14
C GLU A 512 -4.48 -23.26 10.71
N LYS A 513 -4.57 -23.19 12.03
CA LYS A 513 -5.39 -22.23 12.79
C LYS A 513 -4.60 -21.72 13.99
N GLU A 514 -4.39 -20.41 14.05
CA GLU A 514 -3.60 -19.77 15.10
C GLU A 514 -4.38 -19.59 16.41
N LEU A 515 -3.63 -19.56 17.52
CA LEU A 515 -4.12 -19.16 18.84
C LEU A 515 -3.10 -18.24 19.51
N TRP A 516 -3.56 -17.43 20.46
CA TRP A 516 -2.72 -16.45 21.14
C TRP A 516 -2.44 -16.88 22.58
N VAL A 517 -1.21 -16.75 23.04
CA VAL A 517 -0.83 -17.09 24.42
C VAL A 517 -0.49 -15.83 25.21
N HIS A 518 -1.09 -15.65 26.38
CA HIS A 518 -0.69 -14.61 27.34
C HIS A 518 0.08 -15.20 28.52
N SER A 519 1.11 -14.49 28.98
CA SER A 519 1.88 -14.82 30.17
C SER A 519 1.85 -13.66 31.17
N TYR A 520 1.46 -13.96 32.42
CA TYR A 520 1.40 -12.96 33.49
C TYR A 520 2.60 -13.12 34.43
N ARG A 521 3.80 -12.82 33.94
CA ARG A 521 5.02 -12.78 34.77
C ARG A 521 5.23 -11.35 35.29
N MET A 522 5.17 -11.17 36.62
CA MET A 522 5.49 -9.89 37.24
C MET A 522 7.01 -9.67 37.27
N PRO A 523 7.51 -8.49 36.85
CA PRO A 523 8.92 -8.17 37.04
C PRO A 523 9.24 -8.01 38.53
N PRO A 524 10.48 -8.33 38.98
CA PRO A 524 10.88 -8.18 40.38
C PRO A 524 10.63 -6.75 40.90
N ASP A 525 10.27 -6.57 42.17
CA ASP A 525 10.03 -5.22 42.72
C ASP A 525 11.36 -4.47 42.92
N THR A 526 11.65 -3.52 42.02
CA THR A 526 12.69 -2.50 42.25
C THR A 526 12.16 -1.13 41.88
N VAL A 527 11.98 -0.28 42.88
CA VAL A 527 11.51 1.11 42.73
C VAL A 527 12.72 2.01 42.57
N ASN A 528 13.24 2.12 41.36
CA ASN A 528 14.24 3.14 41.02
C ASN A 528 13.55 4.22 40.17
N SER A 529 13.56 5.47 40.65
CA SER A 529 13.25 6.64 39.82
C SER A 529 14.34 6.78 38.77
N ILE A 530 13.96 7.04 37.52
CA ILE A 530 14.95 7.21 36.46
C ILE A 530 15.29 8.70 36.34
N LYS A 531 16.57 9.04 36.43
CA LYS A 531 17.11 10.35 36.07
C LYS A 531 17.90 10.24 34.77
N MET A 532 17.51 11.00 33.76
CA MET A 532 18.25 11.15 32.51
C MET A 532 18.75 12.59 32.43
N GLU A 533 20.06 12.76 32.34
CA GLU A 533 20.71 14.07 32.23
C GLU A 533 21.26 14.26 30.82
N VAL A 534 21.03 15.45 30.25
CA VAL A 534 21.56 15.87 28.96
C VAL A 534 22.37 17.14 29.18
N GLY A 535 23.69 16.99 29.25
CA GLY A 535 24.64 18.10 29.34
C GLY A 535 25.41 18.27 28.03
N ILE A 536 25.22 19.41 27.36
CA ILE A 536 26.12 19.93 26.34
C ILE A 536 26.93 21.03 27.01
N GLU A 537 28.24 20.86 27.02
CA GLU A 537 29.19 21.76 27.70
C GLU A 537 28.91 23.23 27.39
N ASP A 538 28.72 24.01 28.45
CA ASP A 538 28.39 25.45 28.45
C ASP A 538 27.18 25.92 27.62
N CYS A 539 26.45 25.01 26.98
CA CYS A 539 25.39 25.33 26.03
C CYS A 539 24.01 24.88 26.50
N LEU A 540 23.89 23.68 27.09
CA LEU A 540 22.60 23.09 27.44
C LEU A 540 22.74 22.13 28.63
N HIS A 541 21.87 22.25 29.61
CA HIS A 541 21.76 21.27 30.70
C HIS A 541 20.28 21.03 31.00
N ILE A 542 19.80 19.82 30.72
CA ILE A 542 18.42 19.40 30.96
C ILE A 542 18.41 18.13 31.81
N GLU A 543 17.58 18.11 32.85
CA GLU A 543 17.31 16.92 33.65
C GLU A 543 15.90 16.39 33.37
N PHE A 544 15.78 15.08 33.22
CA PHE A 544 14.53 14.36 33.10
C PHE A 544 14.37 13.45 34.29
N GLU A 545 13.29 13.64 35.04
CA GLU A 545 12.96 12.79 36.18
C GLU A 545 11.67 12.02 35.89
N TYR A 546 11.74 10.69 35.94
CA TYR A 546 10.58 9.79 35.82
C TYR A 546 10.33 9.07 37.15
N ASN A 547 9.05 8.92 37.50
CA ASN A 547 8.66 8.36 38.79
C ASN A 547 8.95 6.85 38.92
N LYS A 548 9.05 6.11 37.82
CA LYS A 548 9.26 4.65 37.80
C LYS A 548 10.14 4.22 36.61
N ALA A 549 10.73 3.03 36.71
CA ALA A 549 11.40 2.35 35.59
C ALA A 549 10.57 1.22 34.95
N LYS A 550 9.49 0.81 35.64
CA LYS A 550 8.64 -0.33 35.29
C LYS A 550 7.19 0.14 35.18
N TYR A 551 6.52 -0.22 34.10
CA TYR A 551 5.17 0.24 33.79
C TYR A 551 4.30 -0.90 33.28
N HIS A 552 3.05 -0.96 33.73
CA HIS A 552 2.06 -1.82 33.11
C HIS A 552 1.74 -1.34 31.69
N LEU A 553 1.32 -2.22 30.78
CA LEU A 553 0.98 -1.83 29.39
C LEU A 553 -0.10 -0.73 29.29
N LYS A 554 -0.92 -0.56 30.34
CA LYS A 554 -1.96 0.47 30.43
C LYS A 554 -1.63 1.60 31.43
N ASP A 555 -0.41 1.65 31.99
CA ASP A 555 0.00 2.67 32.96
C ASP A 555 0.15 4.07 32.34
N VAL A 556 0.43 5.06 33.21
CA VAL A 556 0.79 6.42 32.80
C VAL A 556 2.22 6.71 33.25
N ILE A 557 3.09 7.04 32.31
CA ILE A 557 4.43 7.56 32.60
C ILE A 557 4.28 9.01 33.03
N VAL A 558 4.65 9.29 34.28
CA VAL A 558 4.66 10.63 34.84
C VAL A 558 6.10 11.03 35.11
N GLY A 559 6.47 12.21 34.63
CA GLY A 559 7.80 12.79 34.84
C GLY A 559 7.79 14.30 34.68
N LYS A 560 8.97 14.90 34.72
CA LYS A 560 9.18 16.34 34.47
C LYS A 560 10.54 16.58 33.83
N ILE A 561 10.61 17.65 33.04
CA ILE A 561 11.80 18.16 32.38
C ILE A 561 12.22 19.42 33.12
N TYR A 562 13.49 19.54 33.48
CA TYR A 562 14.05 20.69 34.18
C TYR A 562 15.16 21.31 33.34
N PHE A 563 15.02 22.57 32.96
CA PHE A 563 16.02 23.30 32.17
C PHE A 563 16.99 24.05 33.09
N LEU A 564 18.14 23.45 33.39
CA LEU A 564 19.16 24.04 34.27
C LEU A 564 20.02 25.10 33.57
N LEU A 565 20.33 24.89 32.29
CA LEU A 565 21.09 25.81 31.44
C LEU A 565 20.55 25.74 30.01
N VAL A 566 20.27 26.90 29.41
CA VAL A 566 19.88 27.02 28.00
C VAL A 566 20.60 28.23 27.41
N ARG A 567 21.65 28.01 26.63
CA ARG A 567 22.36 29.04 25.84
C ARG A 567 22.28 28.80 24.34
N ILE A 568 21.73 27.66 23.94
CA ILE A 568 21.41 27.27 22.57
C ILE A 568 19.91 27.47 22.35
N LYS A 569 19.54 28.05 21.21
CA LYS A 569 18.13 28.19 20.83
C LYS A 569 17.64 26.86 20.26
N ILE A 570 16.69 26.26 20.96
CA ILE A 570 16.05 25.01 20.56
C ILE A 570 14.92 25.38 19.59
N LYS A 571 14.94 24.76 18.41
CA LYS A 571 13.92 24.92 17.38
C LYS A 571 12.80 23.90 17.54
N HIS A 572 13.14 22.67 17.91
CA HIS A 572 12.17 21.59 18.07
C HIS A 572 12.64 20.58 19.12
N MET A 573 11.72 20.03 19.92
CA MET A 573 12.00 19.02 20.92
C MET A 573 10.91 17.95 20.94
N GLU A 574 11.32 16.69 20.88
CA GLU A 574 10.43 15.53 20.82
C GLU A 574 10.83 14.46 21.84
N LEU A 575 9.84 13.78 22.39
CA LEU A 575 9.99 12.55 23.17
C LEU A 575 9.24 11.42 22.48
N SER A 576 9.88 10.26 22.38
CA SER A 576 9.36 9.12 21.65
C SER A 576 9.52 7.82 22.44
N ILE A 577 8.58 6.89 22.28
CA ILE A 577 8.73 5.51 22.76
C ILE A 577 9.24 4.68 21.60
N ILE A 578 10.42 4.10 21.74
CA ILE A 578 11.05 3.24 20.74
C ILE A 578 10.99 1.80 21.24
N ARG A 579 10.44 0.91 20.41
CA ARG A 579 10.57 -0.53 20.57
C ARG A 579 11.78 -0.99 19.76
N ARG A 580 12.73 -1.66 20.42
CA ARG A 580 13.89 -2.29 19.79
C ARG A 580 13.71 -3.79 19.83
N GLU A 581 13.71 -4.41 18.67
CA GLU A 581 13.66 -5.83 18.46
C GLU A 581 15.04 -6.32 18.01
N THR A 582 15.58 -7.30 18.73
CA THR A 582 16.88 -7.90 18.44
C THR A 582 16.67 -9.37 18.13
N THR A 583 17.06 -9.83 16.95
CA THR A 583 16.90 -11.23 16.51
C THR A 583 18.25 -11.84 16.13
N GLY A 584 18.42 -13.14 16.35
CA GLY A 584 19.66 -13.87 16.05
C GLY A 584 20.64 -13.90 17.23
N ALA A 585 21.71 -14.68 17.07
CA ALA A 585 22.78 -14.83 18.06
C ALA A 585 24.09 -14.26 17.51
N ALA A 586 24.97 -13.77 18.38
CA ALA A 586 26.29 -13.27 17.98
C ALA A 586 27.07 -14.35 17.20
N PRO A 587 27.69 -14.04 16.05
CA PRO A 587 27.91 -12.70 15.48
C PRO A 587 26.78 -12.16 14.56
N ASN A 588 25.78 -12.96 14.21
CA ASN A 588 24.72 -12.63 13.25
C ASN A 588 23.46 -12.07 13.94
N GLN A 589 23.64 -11.00 14.72
CA GLN A 589 22.55 -10.34 15.43
C GLN A 589 22.00 -9.15 14.63
N TYR A 590 20.68 -9.12 14.43
CA TYR A 590 19.97 -8.05 13.75
C TYR A 590 19.20 -7.22 14.77
N ASN A 591 19.32 -5.89 14.69
CA ASN A 591 18.64 -4.96 15.58
C ASN A 591 17.75 -4.04 14.75
N GLU A 592 16.45 -4.06 15.01
CA GLU A 592 15.45 -3.23 14.35
C GLU A 592 14.75 -2.36 15.39
N SER A 593 14.62 -1.06 15.13
CA SER A 593 13.95 -0.12 16.04
C SER A 593 12.74 0.51 15.38
N GLU A 594 11.63 0.59 16.10
CA GLU A 594 10.38 1.22 15.67
C GLU A 594 9.95 2.27 16.67
N THR A 595 9.60 3.46 16.18
CA THR A 595 9.00 4.50 17.02
C THR A 595 7.50 4.24 17.14
N ILE A 596 7.06 3.81 18.32
CA ILE A 596 5.66 3.50 18.61
C ILE A 596 4.82 4.77 18.65
N THR A 597 5.38 5.82 19.25
CA THR A 597 4.73 7.12 19.35
C THR A 597 5.78 8.22 19.49
N LYS A 598 5.45 9.40 19.00
CA LYS A 598 6.23 10.63 19.07
C LYS A 598 5.35 11.74 19.63
N PHE A 599 5.86 12.43 20.64
CA PHE A 599 5.24 13.57 21.27
C PHE A 599 6.15 14.77 21.08
N GLU A 600 5.63 15.82 20.44
CA GLU A 600 6.28 17.12 20.44
C GLU A 600 6.07 17.76 21.81
N ILE A 601 7.17 18.08 22.48
CA ILE A 601 7.14 18.62 23.84
C ILE A 601 6.95 20.14 23.79
N MET A 602 7.59 20.81 22.83
CA MET A 602 7.60 22.26 22.75
C MET A 602 7.95 22.78 21.35
N ASP A 603 7.39 23.96 21.04
CA ASP A 603 7.70 24.81 19.89
C ASP A 603 8.13 26.20 20.44
N GLY A 604 9.39 26.59 20.28
CA GLY A 604 9.95 27.84 20.80
C GLY A 604 11.16 27.71 21.73
N ALA A 605 11.67 28.83 22.25
CA ALA A 605 12.89 28.89 23.05
C ALA A 605 12.62 28.77 24.57
N PRO A 606 13.05 27.69 25.25
CA PRO A 606 12.84 27.55 26.69
C PRO A 606 13.71 28.53 27.47
N VAL A 607 13.24 28.94 28.66
CA VAL A 607 14.02 29.80 29.55
C VAL A 607 14.70 28.99 30.65
N ARG A 608 15.85 29.48 31.13
CA ARG A 608 16.55 28.88 32.26
C ARG A 608 15.64 28.83 33.49
N GLY A 609 15.54 27.66 34.12
CA GLY A 609 14.71 27.41 35.30
C GLY A 609 13.28 26.98 34.99
N GLU A 610 12.90 26.86 33.71
CA GLU A 610 11.60 26.36 33.30
C GLU A 610 11.46 24.86 33.60
N THR A 611 10.24 24.43 33.94
CA THR A 611 9.90 23.03 34.18
C THR A 611 8.69 22.63 33.36
N ILE A 612 8.81 21.54 32.60
CA ILE A 612 7.72 21.00 31.78
C ILE A 612 7.27 19.65 32.37
N PRO A 613 6.06 19.52 32.92
CA PRO A 613 5.55 18.23 33.39
C PRO A 613 5.21 17.32 32.19
N ILE A 614 5.56 16.04 32.30
CA ILE A 614 5.27 15.00 31.30
C ILE A 614 4.23 14.03 31.87
N ARG A 615 3.19 13.75 31.07
CA ARG A 615 2.21 12.70 31.36
C ARG A 615 1.87 11.92 30.08
N LEU A 616 2.44 10.71 29.93
CA LEU A 616 2.23 9.85 28.77
C LEU A 616 1.37 8.65 29.14
N PHE A 617 0.18 8.54 28.55
CA PHE A 617 -0.73 7.41 28.76
C PHE A 617 -0.36 6.25 27.84
N LEU A 618 -0.06 5.08 28.40
CA LEU A 618 0.31 3.89 27.62
C LEU A 618 -0.91 3.15 27.05
N GLY A 619 -2.08 3.29 27.69
CA GLY A 619 -3.33 2.57 27.39
C GLY A 619 -4.01 2.82 26.04
N GLY A 620 -3.33 3.49 25.09
CA GLY A 620 -3.79 3.70 23.72
C GLY A 620 -2.84 3.17 22.65
N PHE A 621 -1.74 2.53 23.04
CA PHE A 621 -0.72 2.02 22.12
C PHE A 621 -0.71 0.48 22.08
N GLU A 622 -0.39 -0.09 20.93
CA GLU A 622 -0.21 -1.55 20.75
C GLU A 622 1.13 -2.00 21.36
N LEU A 623 1.21 -2.02 22.70
CA LEU A 623 2.41 -2.40 23.45
C LEU A 623 2.38 -3.88 23.83
N THR A 624 3.57 -4.48 23.90
CA THR A 624 3.80 -5.84 24.41
C THR A 624 4.71 -5.78 25.64
N PRO A 625 4.74 -6.85 26.46
CA PRO A 625 5.75 -6.98 27.51
C PRO A 625 7.19 -6.86 26.95
N THR A 626 8.12 -6.48 27.82
CA THR A 626 9.56 -6.53 27.52
C THR A 626 10.03 -7.99 27.53
N PHE A 627 10.60 -8.44 26.42
CA PHE A 627 11.19 -9.77 26.26
C PHE A 627 12.71 -9.64 26.29
N ARG A 628 13.40 -10.11 27.34
CA ARG A 628 14.87 -9.90 27.46
C ARG A 628 15.68 -10.94 26.71
N ASP A 629 15.24 -12.19 26.74
CA ASP A 629 15.79 -13.30 25.97
C ASP A 629 14.72 -14.38 25.81
N VAL A 630 14.25 -14.59 24.57
CA VAL A 630 13.28 -15.64 24.24
C VAL A 630 14.02 -16.73 23.48
N ASN A 631 14.31 -17.80 24.19
CA ASN A 631 14.98 -18.99 23.69
C ASN A 631 16.30 -18.72 22.94
N LYS A 632 17.04 -17.66 23.32
CA LYS A 632 18.27 -17.22 22.62
C LYS A 632 18.05 -16.87 21.15
N LYS A 633 16.79 -16.59 20.75
CA LYS A 633 16.41 -16.25 19.38
C LYS A 633 16.10 -14.79 19.20
N PHE A 634 15.40 -14.18 20.16
CA PHE A 634 15.09 -12.75 20.08
C PHE A 634 14.88 -12.08 21.44
N SER A 635 14.92 -10.75 21.43
CA SER A 635 14.53 -9.89 22.53
C SER A 635 13.78 -8.65 22.02
N THR A 636 12.90 -8.09 22.84
CA THR A 636 12.12 -6.88 22.58
C THR A 636 12.21 -5.96 23.79
N ARG A 637 12.87 -4.81 23.61
CA ARG A 637 13.12 -3.81 24.65
C ARG A 637 12.46 -2.47 24.30
N TYR A 638 12.15 -1.66 25.31
CA TYR A 638 11.50 -0.37 25.12
C TYR A 638 12.37 0.75 25.68
N TYR A 639 12.45 1.86 24.94
CA TYR A 639 13.27 3.02 25.28
C TYR A 639 12.45 4.30 25.19
N LEU A 640 12.66 5.20 26.14
CA LEU A 640 12.30 6.61 26.02
C LEU A 640 13.43 7.32 25.29
N ASN A 641 13.13 7.89 24.13
CA ASN A 641 14.08 8.56 23.27
C ASN A 641 13.72 10.04 23.14
N LEU A 642 14.57 10.88 23.71
CA LEU A 642 14.49 12.33 23.59
C LEU A 642 15.33 12.78 22.40
N VAL A 643 14.80 13.67 21.57
CA VAL A 643 15.54 14.32 20.49
C VAL A 643 15.33 15.84 20.57
N LEU A 644 16.41 16.59 20.36
CA LEU A 644 16.41 18.05 20.31
C LEU A 644 17.03 18.51 18.99
N ILE A 645 16.46 19.52 18.37
CA ILE A 645 16.98 20.17 17.17
C ILE A 645 17.11 21.66 17.44
N ASP A 646 18.27 22.23 17.14
CA ASP A 646 18.53 23.67 17.30
C ASP A 646 18.21 24.49 16.03
N GLU A 647 18.38 25.81 16.10
CA GLU A 647 18.19 26.70 14.94
C GLU A 647 19.20 26.45 13.79
N GLU A 648 20.37 25.87 14.09
CA GLU A 648 21.39 25.47 13.11
C GLU A 648 21.10 24.09 12.48
N ASN A 649 19.95 23.49 12.81
CA ASN A 649 19.53 22.14 12.43
C ASN A 649 20.48 21.02 12.92
N ARG A 650 21.26 21.25 13.98
CA ARG A 650 22.00 20.20 14.69
C ARG A 650 21.03 19.39 15.55
N ARG A 651 21.21 18.06 15.53
CA ARG A 651 20.33 17.09 16.19
C ARG A 651 21.04 16.42 17.36
N TYR A 652 20.45 16.48 18.54
CA TYR A 652 20.90 15.82 19.78
C TYR A 652 19.88 14.77 20.19
N PHE A 653 20.32 13.66 20.80
CA PHE A 653 19.39 12.65 21.31
C PHE A 653 19.93 11.89 22.52
N LYS A 654 19.02 11.39 23.37
CA LYS A 654 19.34 10.53 24.53
C LYS A 654 18.27 9.47 24.72
N GLN A 655 18.69 8.24 25.02
CA GLN A 655 17.81 7.09 25.21
C GLN A 655 17.91 6.53 26.63
N GLN A 656 16.77 6.08 27.17
CA GLN A 656 16.68 5.41 28.46
C GLN A 656 15.76 4.19 28.37
N GLU A 657 16.24 3.02 28.80
CA GLU A 657 15.43 1.79 28.81
C GLU A 657 14.33 1.86 29.88
N ILE A 658 13.13 1.38 29.53
CA ILE A 658 11.99 1.15 30.42
C ILE A 658 11.52 -0.29 30.29
N THR A 659 10.95 -0.85 31.35
CA THR A 659 10.40 -2.22 31.34
C THR A 659 8.88 -2.18 31.33
N LEU A 660 8.27 -2.88 30.37
CA LEU A 660 6.83 -3.02 30.22
C LEU A 660 6.37 -4.42 30.61
N TYR A 661 5.25 -4.54 31.33
CA TYR A 661 4.69 -5.83 31.77
C TYR A 661 3.15 -5.87 31.71
N ARG A 662 2.59 -7.08 31.66
CA ARG A 662 1.14 -7.33 31.59
C ARG A 662 0.65 -7.99 32.87
N ASN A 663 -0.43 -7.45 33.46
CA ASN A 663 -1.16 -8.06 34.56
C ASN A 663 -2.51 -8.60 34.08
N ARG A 664 -3.09 -9.51 34.86
CA ARG A 664 -4.47 -9.97 34.66
C ARG A 664 -5.40 -8.82 35.09
N ASP A 665 -6.25 -8.34 34.17
CA ASP A 665 -7.24 -7.30 34.49
C ASP A 665 -8.08 -7.77 35.70
N GLY A 666 -8.04 -7.01 36.80
CA GLY A 666 -8.81 -7.29 38.03
C GLY A 666 -8.06 -7.86 39.24
N VAL A 667 -6.72 -8.02 39.22
CA VAL A 667 -5.96 -8.50 40.39
C VAL A 667 -4.94 -7.46 40.85
N GLN A 668 -5.26 -6.73 41.92
CA GLN A 668 -4.24 -6.21 42.85
C GLN A 668 -3.79 -7.36 43.75
N GLY A 669 -2.49 -7.68 43.74
CA GLY A 669 -1.86 -8.52 44.75
C GLY A 669 -2.14 -10.02 44.63
N LEU A 670 -1.31 -10.72 43.86
CA LEU A 670 -0.94 -12.10 44.17
C LEU A 670 0.58 -12.16 44.32
N PRO A 671 1.12 -13.05 45.18
CA PRO A 671 2.56 -13.11 45.41
C PRO A 671 3.29 -13.52 44.12
N PRO A 672 4.54 -13.06 43.92
CA PRO A 672 5.34 -13.45 42.77
C PRO A 672 5.51 -14.97 42.73
N ALA A 673 5.51 -15.52 41.52
CA ALA A 673 6.00 -16.89 41.28
C ALA A 673 7.48 -16.97 41.71
N PRO A 674 7.96 -18.13 42.17
CA PRO A 674 9.34 -18.27 42.60
C PRO A 674 10.30 -17.91 41.45
N PRO A 675 11.39 -17.16 41.73
CA PRO A 675 12.37 -16.80 40.71
C PRO A 675 13.01 -18.04 40.09
N THR A 676 13.19 -18.01 38.77
CA THR A 676 13.99 -19.00 38.03
C THR A 676 15.47 -18.62 38.11
N GLU A 677 16.37 -19.59 37.90
CA GLU A 677 17.83 -19.44 38.10
C GLU A 677 18.48 -18.26 37.36
N ASP A 678 17.84 -17.69 36.33
CA ASP A 678 18.32 -16.51 35.59
C ASP A 678 18.16 -15.16 36.34
N ASP A 679 17.37 -15.10 37.43
CA ASP A 679 17.14 -13.86 38.21
C ASP A 679 18.28 -13.53 39.20
N PHE A 680 19.26 -14.42 39.36
CA PHE A 680 20.39 -14.25 40.28
C PHE A 680 21.73 -14.20 39.54
N LEU A 681 21.97 -13.13 38.79
CA LEU A 681 23.34 -12.72 38.45
C LEU A 681 23.71 -11.48 39.27
N PRO A 682 24.77 -11.52 40.11
CA PRO A 682 25.14 -10.39 40.94
C PRO A 682 25.72 -9.26 40.09
N SER A 683 25.14 -8.07 40.25
CA SER A 683 25.69 -6.81 39.78
C SER A 683 26.98 -6.50 40.52
N GLY A 684 28.13 -6.64 39.87
CA GLY A 684 29.40 -6.21 40.43
C GLY A 684 30.62 -6.81 39.75
N ILE A 685 30.95 -6.34 38.55
CA ILE A 685 32.33 -6.30 38.06
C ILE A 685 32.46 -4.98 37.29
N ASP A 686 33.40 -4.13 37.70
CA ASP A 686 33.77 -2.87 37.06
C ASP A 686 34.03 -3.07 35.56
N GLU A 687 33.23 -2.43 34.70
CA GLU A 687 33.58 -2.22 33.30
C GLU A 687 34.19 -0.82 33.11
N PRO A 688 35.18 -0.67 32.21
CA PRO A 688 36.01 0.52 32.15
C PRO A 688 35.26 1.72 31.57
N VAL A 689 35.56 2.88 32.15
CA VAL A 689 35.06 4.20 31.71
C VAL A 689 35.23 4.37 30.19
N PRO A 690 34.16 4.60 29.41
CA PRO A 690 34.29 4.94 28.00
C PRO A 690 34.78 6.40 27.86
N PRO A 691 35.60 6.72 26.85
CA PRO A 691 36.05 8.09 26.64
C PRO A 691 34.87 8.98 26.24
N PRO A 692 34.94 10.31 26.50
CA PRO A 692 33.85 11.22 26.19
C PRO A 692 33.57 11.25 24.69
N GLN A 693 32.37 10.81 24.28
CA GLN A 693 31.91 10.87 22.90
C GLN A 693 31.36 12.28 22.63
N HIS A 694 32.11 13.07 21.86
CA HIS A 694 31.61 14.30 21.26
C HIS A 694 30.45 14.00 20.29
N ALA A 695 29.43 14.87 20.30
CA ALA A 695 28.31 14.81 19.39
C ALA A 695 28.78 14.84 17.91
N ILE A 696 28.26 13.91 17.10
CA ILE A 696 28.60 13.79 15.68
C ILE A 696 27.71 14.74 14.87
N VAL A 697 28.34 15.64 14.10
CA VAL A 697 27.69 16.51 13.11
C VAL A 697 27.79 15.83 11.73
N ALA A 698 26.69 15.71 10.98
CA ALA A 698 26.70 15.26 9.59
C ALA A 698 26.57 16.46 8.64
N GLN A 699 27.57 16.70 7.77
CA GLN A 699 27.54 17.74 6.73
C GLN A 699 27.29 17.14 5.34
N GLY A 700 26.54 17.90 4.52
CA GLY A 700 26.12 17.56 3.17
C GLY A 700 27.16 17.83 2.07
N GLN A 701 26.85 17.29 0.89
CA GLN A 701 27.62 17.31 -0.35
C GLN A 701 27.93 18.73 -0.86
N GLN A 702 29.17 18.96 -1.32
CA GLN A 702 29.46 19.91 -2.40
C GLN A 702 30.79 19.62 -3.14
N GLN A 703 30.65 19.57 -4.47
CA GLN A 703 31.56 19.85 -5.60
C GLN A 703 33.10 19.74 -5.52
N PHE A 704 33.62 19.08 -6.56
CA PHE A 704 35.02 19.03 -7.01
C PHE A 704 35.58 20.39 -7.45
N ASP A 705 36.87 20.64 -7.17
CA ASP A 705 37.81 21.25 -8.13
C ASP A 705 39.28 20.84 -7.78
N PRO A 706 40.20 20.67 -8.77
CA PRO A 706 41.49 20.00 -8.60
C PRO A 706 42.66 20.99 -8.53
N SER A 707 43.62 20.76 -7.63
CA SER A 707 45.04 21.09 -7.84
C SER A 707 45.87 20.73 -6.60
N LEU A 708 47.15 20.44 -6.86
CA LEU A 708 48.28 20.32 -5.92
C LEU A 708 48.59 18.92 -5.33
N ALA A 709 49.18 18.11 -6.21
CA ALA A 709 50.55 17.56 -6.13
C ALA A 709 51.17 17.19 -4.75
N GLY A 710 51.64 15.95 -4.65
CA GLY A 710 52.72 15.57 -3.73
C GLY A 710 52.82 14.06 -3.45
N ALA A 711 53.41 13.29 -4.37
CA ALA A 711 53.92 11.93 -4.10
C ALA A 711 55.23 12.02 -3.26
N PRO A 712 55.68 10.95 -2.56
CA PRO A 712 56.37 9.85 -3.25
C PRO A 712 56.09 8.40 -2.76
N GLU A 713 56.09 7.48 -3.74
CA GLU A 713 56.57 6.07 -3.83
C GLU A 713 56.88 5.26 -2.54
N SER A 714 56.23 4.11 -2.25
CA SER A 714 56.41 2.71 -2.77
C SER A 714 57.01 1.79 -1.67
N PRO A 715 56.94 0.42 -1.72
CA PRO A 715 56.49 -0.46 -2.79
C PRO A 715 55.49 -1.59 -2.41
N ALA A 716 54.90 -2.17 -3.45
CA ALA A 716 53.93 -3.26 -3.45
C ALA A 716 54.51 -4.66 -3.19
N ARG A 717 53.66 -5.57 -2.66
CA ARG A 717 53.85 -7.03 -2.68
C ARG A 717 52.95 -7.67 -3.75
N GLN A 718 53.54 -8.47 -4.62
CA GLN A 718 52.87 -9.32 -5.62
C GLN A 718 52.36 -10.64 -4.99
N PRO A 719 51.26 -11.24 -5.50
CA PRO A 719 50.93 -12.65 -5.26
C PRO A 719 51.49 -13.60 -6.36
N PRO A 720 51.61 -14.91 -6.10
CA PRO A 720 52.40 -15.86 -6.90
C PRO A 720 51.66 -16.44 -8.14
N PRO A 721 52.39 -17.06 -9.10
CA PRO A 721 51.85 -17.58 -10.36
C PRO A 721 51.31 -19.03 -10.27
N PRO A 722 50.52 -19.49 -11.26
CA PRO A 722 49.93 -20.83 -11.29
C PRO A 722 50.83 -21.90 -11.94
N LEU A 723 50.51 -23.16 -11.61
CA LEU A 723 51.23 -24.40 -11.93
C LEU A 723 51.19 -24.81 -13.42
N SER A 724 52.29 -25.45 -13.82
CA SER A 724 52.69 -25.98 -15.13
C SER A 724 51.87 -27.18 -15.64
N ALA A 725 51.62 -27.21 -16.96
CA ALA A 725 51.20 -28.39 -17.71
C ALA A 725 52.27 -28.73 -18.78
N GLU A 726 52.70 -29.99 -18.82
CA GLU A 726 53.62 -30.57 -19.82
C GLU A 726 52.88 -31.07 -21.09
N PRO A 727 53.58 -31.31 -22.23
CA PRO A 727 52.95 -31.42 -23.55
C PRO A 727 53.15 -32.76 -24.33
N VAL A 728 52.44 -32.85 -25.47
CA VAL A 728 52.59 -33.68 -26.73
C VAL A 728 52.29 -35.21 -26.65
N PRO A 729 51.89 -35.94 -27.75
CA PRO A 729 51.91 -35.57 -29.18
C PRO A 729 50.73 -35.99 -30.11
N ALA A 730 50.89 -35.53 -31.37
CA ALA A 730 50.14 -35.68 -32.64
C ALA A 730 49.85 -37.13 -33.08
N GLU A 731 48.89 -37.44 -33.97
CA GLU A 731 48.77 -37.24 -35.45
C GLU A 731 47.47 -38.00 -35.90
N PRO A 732 47.03 -38.03 -37.17
CA PRO A 732 47.45 -37.28 -38.37
C PRO A 732 46.37 -36.36 -38.96
#